data_AF-A0A2A2JSB6-F1
#
_entry.id   AF-A0A2A2JSB6-F1
#
_cell.length_a   1.000
_cell.length_b   1.000
_cell.length_c   1.000
_cell.angle_alpha   90.00
_cell.angle_beta   90.00
_cell.angle_gamma   90.00
#
_symmetry.space_group_name_H-M   'P 1'
#
loop_
_entity.id
_entity.type
_entity.pdbx_description
1 polymer ?
#
loop_
_entity_poly.entity_id
_entity_poly.type
_entity_poly.pdbx_seq_one_letter_code
_entity_poly.pdbx_strand_id
1 'polypeptide(L)'
;MSLLGAAREEKDESKKKETGQQGAAANGHPAGMISANGLTNGEKKAEQAAAAVVEEENAGKITKSVLQAKLSNLAIQIGYIGSIVAALTVLILIVRHCITHYLLHGEKFSAEHISNFVDYIIIGVTVLVIAVPEGLPLAITLALTYSVKKMMKDNNLVRHLDACETMGNATSICSDKTGTLTTNRMTCVQQYINKQFYKGLPPSFDSMEPKTRQLLVDGISINSGYNSQVLPPEKPGEQMQQVGNKTECALLGFVLDVKQSYESVRKNYPEEKLFKVYTFNSQRKSMMTVIELPGGGYRIYAKGASEIILSRCSYILGKNSKVEKFGADEVSDLTKTVIEPMASDGLRTIGIAYKDILVKPNEENEVQLTIGIDWEDEETIRNGMTLIAIMGIQDPVRPEVPAAIEKCQKAGITVRMVTGDNINTARSIATACGILKPGADFLALEGKEFNARIRDADGTVNQQKLDQVWPKLRVLARAQPSDKYVLVKGIIDSKNTKAREVVAVTGDGTNDAPALKKADVGFAMGIAGTDVAKEASDIILTDDNFTSIVKAVMWGRNVYDSIAKFLQFQLTVNVVAVTIAFIGACAISDSPLKAVQMLWVNLIMDTLASLALATEMPTEDLLNRQFFIFLRFCKLIFLQEAIRSYKVPDLSNNADKFIPGTESGRVEGKIGHAPTAHFTIIFNTFVLMTLCNEINARKIHGERNVFKGIFTNPIFCVIWIATLISQYFIVEYGGHWFSTHPLTWVQWAVCIGFGLGELIWGQVITSIPTSVIPKTLRFGKGDVQPTTIMLSGEYDVPSSTSVLPKTGVDGAHSIVDRRPGQALWLLGLTRLQTQMRVVKAFQAAADDSHPNSLTTSTAERLRASVRRLKIARELEQQKSS
;
A
#
# COMPACT_ATOMS: atom_id res chain seq x y z
N MET A 1 3.90 -6.72 52.70
CA MET A 1 4.83 -5.65 53.13
C MET A 1 6.11 -5.81 52.30
N SER A 2 6.30 -4.98 51.27
CA SER A 2 7.24 -3.83 51.22
C SER A 2 8.70 -4.29 51.03
N LEU A 3 9.28 -4.27 49.81
CA LEU A 3 9.88 -3.16 49.00
C LEU A 3 11.39 -2.96 49.25
N LEU A 4 12.07 -2.52 48.17
CA LEU A 4 13.49 -2.13 47.96
C LEU A 4 14.48 -3.25 47.63
N GLY A 5 15.39 -3.13 46.65
CA GLY A 5 15.72 -2.03 45.75
C GLY A 5 16.89 -2.46 44.84
N ALA A 6 16.87 -2.00 43.59
CA ALA A 6 17.87 -2.32 42.57
C ALA A 6 19.04 -1.33 42.60
N ALA A 7 20.26 -1.82 42.39
CA ALA A 7 21.44 -1.02 42.03
C ALA A 7 22.14 -1.67 40.83
N ARG A 8 22.41 -0.84 39.81
CA ARG A 8 23.22 -1.10 38.63
C ARG A 8 24.71 -1.05 38.99
N GLU A 9 25.52 -1.90 38.36
CA GLU A 9 26.94 -1.62 38.09
C GLU A 9 27.28 -2.02 36.65
N GLU A 10 28.03 -1.11 36.00
CA GLU A 10 28.64 -1.21 34.68
C GLU A 10 29.82 -2.19 34.69
N LYS A 11 30.04 -2.91 33.58
CA LYS A 11 31.39 -3.35 33.19
C LYS A 11 31.57 -3.34 31.67
N ASP A 12 32.50 -2.50 31.24
CA ASP A 12 33.32 -2.65 30.04
C ASP A 12 34.02 -4.02 30.05
N GLU A 13 34.10 -4.68 28.89
CA GLU A 13 35.22 -5.60 28.63
C GLU A 13 35.58 -5.66 27.14
N SER A 14 36.83 -5.30 26.90
CA SER A 14 37.54 -5.40 25.63
C SER A 14 38.02 -6.83 25.42
N LYS A 15 37.91 -7.36 24.19
CA LYS A 15 38.63 -8.60 23.81
C LYS A 15 39.38 -8.45 22.49
N LYS A 16 40.70 -8.65 22.62
CA LYS A 16 41.71 -8.80 21.59
C LYS A 16 41.48 -10.05 20.75
N LYS A 17 41.87 -9.94 19.48
CA LYS A 17 42.12 -11.03 18.52
C LYS A 17 43.29 -11.89 18.96
N GLU A 18 43.18 -13.20 18.77
CA GLU A 18 44.32 -14.06 18.46
C GLU A 18 43.92 -15.08 17.39
N THR A 19 44.86 -15.24 16.47
CA THR A 19 44.89 -16.02 15.22
C THR A 19 45.36 -17.45 15.46
N GLY A 20 44.90 -18.41 14.65
CA GLY A 20 45.54 -19.73 14.55
C GLY A 20 44.86 -20.68 13.57
N GLN A 21 45.60 -21.11 12.56
CA GLN A 21 45.18 -21.84 11.36
C GLN A 21 45.02 -23.37 11.52
N GLN A 22 44.10 -23.90 10.70
CA GLN A 22 44.13 -25.10 9.85
C GLN A 22 44.84 -26.40 10.29
N GLY A 23 44.10 -27.51 10.19
CA GLY A 23 44.62 -28.87 10.01
C GLY A 23 43.50 -29.84 9.58
N ALA A 24 43.70 -30.56 8.48
CA ALA A 24 42.71 -31.35 7.76
C ALA A 24 42.76 -32.86 8.05
N ALA A 25 41.71 -33.55 7.57
CA ALA A 25 41.67 -34.92 7.00
C ALA A 25 41.14 -36.13 7.82
N ALA A 26 40.02 -36.67 7.30
CA ALA A 26 39.79 -38.06 6.82
C ALA A 26 39.31 -39.23 7.73
N ASN A 27 38.17 -39.81 7.28
CA ASN A 27 37.75 -41.22 7.17
C ASN A 27 37.23 -42.06 8.37
N GLY A 28 36.06 -42.69 8.16
CA GLY A 28 35.68 -44.01 8.72
C GLY A 28 34.25 -44.18 9.28
N HIS A 29 33.38 -44.93 8.58
CA HIS A 29 32.09 -45.53 9.06
C HIS A 29 32.34 -46.71 10.07
N PRO A 30 31.36 -47.42 10.72
CA PRO A 30 29.88 -47.38 10.67
C PRO A 30 29.12 -47.52 12.04
N ALA A 31 27.78 -47.37 11.98
CA ALA A 31 26.70 -48.00 12.79
C ALA A 31 26.71 -48.00 14.34
N GLY A 32 25.62 -47.49 14.95
CA GLY A 32 25.29 -47.75 16.36
C GLY A 32 24.15 -46.89 16.93
N MET A 33 23.02 -47.54 17.21
CA MET A 33 21.74 -47.11 17.79
C MET A 33 21.85 -46.32 19.13
N ILE A 34 20.93 -45.36 19.38
CA ILE A 34 20.08 -45.18 20.60
C ILE A 34 19.67 -43.70 20.83
N SER A 35 18.33 -43.50 20.79
CA SER A 35 17.45 -42.63 21.60
C SER A 35 17.58 -41.10 21.70
N ALA A 36 16.43 -40.49 21.40
CA ALA A 36 15.78 -39.32 22.02
C ALA A 36 16.35 -37.89 21.87
N ASN A 37 15.46 -37.02 21.38
CA ASN A 37 15.46 -35.55 21.34
C ASN A 37 16.46 -34.87 20.39
N GLY A 38 15.94 -34.32 19.27
CA GLY A 38 16.71 -33.41 18.42
C GLY A 38 16.07 -33.04 17.09
N LEU A 39 14.94 -32.31 17.11
CA LEU A 39 14.42 -31.61 15.93
C LEU A 39 14.61 -30.10 16.12
N THR A 40 15.84 -29.60 16.00
CA THR A 40 16.13 -28.16 15.91
C THR A 40 17.29 -27.79 14.98
N ASN A 41 17.85 -28.72 14.19
CA ASN A 41 19.04 -28.43 13.36
C ASN A 41 18.80 -28.42 11.84
N GLY A 42 17.63 -28.86 11.37
CA GLY A 42 17.24 -28.75 9.96
C GLY A 42 16.69 -27.36 9.61
N GLU A 43 15.87 -26.79 10.50
CA GLU A 43 15.26 -25.47 10.31
C GLU A 43 16.28 -24.34 10.45
N LYS A 44 17.22 -24.45 11.41
CA LYS A 44 18.28 -23.44 11.60
C LYS A 44 19.22 -23.26 10.41
N LYS A 45 19.46 -24.30 9.60
CA LYS A 45 20.30 -24.18 8.39
C LYS A 45 19.58 -23.51 7.23
N ALA A 46 18.26 -23.70 7.10
CA ALA A 46 17.44 -22.98 6.13
C ALA A 46 17.22 -21.53 6.57
N GLU A 47 17.07 -21.30 7.87
CA GLU A 47 16.89 -19.99 8.50
C GLU A 47 18.18 -19.16 8.44
N GLN A 48 19.36 -19.78 8.63
CA GLN A 48 20.66 -19.12 8.47
C GLN A 48 21.03 -18.83 7.02
N ALA A 49 20.65 -19.69 6.07
CA ALA A 49 20.86 -19.42 4.64
C ALA A 49 19.92 -18.31 4.13
N ALA A 50 18.69 -18.24 4.65
CA ALA A 50 17.77 -17.13 4.36
C ALA A 50 18.21 -15.82 5.04
N ALA A 51 18.70 -15.88 6.29
CA ALA A 51 19.20 -14.72 7.03
C ALA A 51 20.49 -14.13 6.43
N ALA A 52 21.41 -14.98 5.94
CA ALA A 52 22.66 -14.51 5.32
C ALA A 52 22.43 -13.76 3.99
N VAL A 53 21.38 -14.11 3.24
CA VAL A 53 20.98 -13.37 2.03
C VAL A 53 20.28 -12.04 2.39
N VAL A 54 19.67 -11.94 3.57
CA VAL A 54 18.97 -10.74 4.07
C VAL A 54 19.93 -9.75 4.73
N GLU A 55 21.05 -10.19 5.31
CA GLU A 55 22.02 -9.30 5.97
C GLU A 55 22.88 -8.48 5.00
N GLU A 56 23.19 -8.95 3.79
CA GLU A 56 23.99 -8.18 2.82
C GLU A 56 23.23 -7.00 2.16
N GLU A 57 21.90 -6.95 2.22
CA GLU A 57 21.10 -5.85 1.65
C GLU A 57 20.74 -4.73 2.66
N ASN A 58 21.07 -4.88 3.94
CA ASN A 58 20.61 -3.98 5.02
C ASN A 58 21.41 -2.65 5.19
N ALA A 59 22.27 -2.28 4.24
CA ALA A 59 22.91 -0.97 4.24
C ALA A 59 21.94 0.12 3.71
N GLY A 60 21.11 0.63 4.61
CA GLY A 60 19.99 1.52 4.35
C GLY A 60 20.27 2.75 3.48
N LYS A 61 19.52 2.84 2.38
CA LYS A 61 19.08 4.10 1.77
C LYS A 61 17.55 4.12 1.82
N ILE A 62 16.98 5.15 2.43
CA ILE A 62 15.53 5.43 2.35
C ILE A 62 15.20 5.58 0.87
N THR A 63 14.62 4.55 0.28
CA THR A 63 14.08 4.56 -1.08
C THR A 63 12.94 5.57 -1.10
N LYS A 64 13.11 6.66 -1.84
CA LYS A 64 12.02 7.64 -2.05
C LYS A 64 10.89 6.96 -2.80
N SER A 65 9.62 7.26 -2.46
CA SER A 65 8.48 6.70 -3.21
C SER A 65 8.53 7.14 -4.68
N VAL A 66 7.91 6.34 -5.55
CA VAL A 66 7.92 6.58 -7.01
C VAL A 66 7.33 7.94 -7.35
N LEU A 67 6.22 8.34 -6.71
CA LEU A 67 5.61 9.65 -6.90
C LEU A 67 6.46 10.77 -6.32
N GLN A 68 7.06 10.60 -5.14
CA GLN A 68 7.96 11.62 -4.58
C GLN A 68 9.13 11.93 -5.53
N ALA A 69 9.69 10.90 -6.18
CA ALA A 69 10.74 11.08 -7.18
C ALA A 69 10.25 11.88 -8.40
N LYS A 70 9.08 11.53 -8.97
CA LYS A 70 8.48 12.24 -10.11
C LYS A 70 8.18 13.70 -9.79
N LEU A 71 7.63 13.96 -8.60
CA LEU A 71 7.25 15.30 -8.16
C LEU A 71 8.46 16.17 -7.82
N SER A 72 9.52 15.58 -7.26
CA SER A 72 10.79 16.28 -7.11
C SER A 72 11.35 16.75 -8.46
N ASN A 73 11.29 15.91 -9.50
CA ASN A 73 11.76 16.28 -10.83
C ASN A 73 10.89 17.38 -11.46
N LEU A 74 9.57 17.28 -11.30
CA LEU A 74 8.63 18.31 -11.78
C LEU A 74 8.87 19.65 -11.09
N ALA A 75 9.04 19.66 -9.77
CA ALA A 75 9.31 20.88 -9.00
C ALA A 75 10.61 21.56 -9.46
N ILE A 76 11.65 20.77 -9.74
CA ILE A 76 12.93 21.28 -10.27
C ILE A 76 12.74 21.92 -11.65
N GLN A 77 12.00 21.27 -12.57
CA GLN A 77 11.71 21.83 -13.90
C GLN A 77 10.92 23.14 -13.82
N ILE A 78 9.88 23.18 -13.00
CA ILE A 78 9.09 24.39 -12.76
C ILE A 78 9.98 25.50 -12.17
N GLY A 79 10.85 25.16 -11.22
CA GLY A 79 11.80 26.10 -10.63
C GLY A 79 12.78 26.71 -11.64
N TYR A 80 13.28 25.93 -12.59
CA TYR A 80 14.12 26.45 -13.67
C TYR A 80 13.37 27.41 -14.60
N ILE A 81 12.17 27.02 -15.05
CA ILE A 81 11.33 27.87 -15.90
C ILE A 81 11.00 29.18 -15.17
N GLY A 82 10.60 29.09 -13.90
CA GLY A 82 10.31 30.24 -13.05
C GLY A 82 11.51 31.18 -12.90
N SER A 83 12.71 30.63 -12.70
CA SER A 83 13.94 31.41 -12.57
C SER A 83 14.31 32.15 -13.87
N ILE A 84 14.14 31.49 -15.02
CA ILE A 84 14.38 32.11 -16.34
C ILE A 84 13.40 33.26 -16.57
N VAL A 85 12.10 33.04 -16.32
CA VAL A 85 11.08 34.08 -16.50
C VAL A 85 11.32 35.27 -15.55
N ALA A 86 11.65 35.01 -14.29
CA ALA A 86 11.99 36.06 -13.32
C ALA A 86 13.21 36.89 -13.76
N ALA A 87 14.30 36.24 -14.17
CA ALA A 87 15.50 36.93 -14.67
C ALA A 87 15.18 37.77 -15.93
N LEU A 88 14.38 37.22 -16.85
CA LEU A 88 13.93 37.94 -18.04
C LEU A 88 13.06 39.16 -17.68
N THR A 89 12.14 39.05 -16.72
CA THR A 89 11.33 40.20 -16.28
C THR A 89 12.19 41.34 -15.75
N VAL A 90 13.16 41.04 -14.89
CA VAL A 90 14.09 42.04 -14.33
C VAL A 90 14.90 42.69 -15.45
N LEU A 91 15.45 41.88 -16.36
CA LEU A 91 16.24 42.37 -17.48
C LEU A 91 15.40 43.30 -18.38
N ILE A 92 14.18 42.91 -18.73
CA ILE A 92 13.28 43.71 -19.57
C ILE A 92 12.95 45.04 -18.89
N LEU A 93 12.63 45.03 -17.60
CA LEU A 93 12.32 46.26 -16.83
C LEU A 93 13.52 47.19 -16.77
N ILE A 94 14.71 46.68 -16.46
CA ILE A 94 15.96 47.46 -16.41
C ILE A 94 16.27 48.04 -17.79
N VAL A 95 16.28 47.22 -18.85
CA VAL A 95 16.62 47.67 -20.21
C VAL A 95 15.62 48.72 -20.70
N ARG A 96 14.32 48.49 -20.49
CA ARG A 96 13.27 49.45 -20.87
C ARG A 96 13.39 50.75 -20.08
N HIS A 97 13.66 50.69 -18.78
CA HIS A 97 13.86 51.89 -17.96
C HIS A 97 15.08 52.69 -18.45
N CYS A 98 16.20 52.00 -18.75
CA CYS A 98 17.39 52.64 -19.29
C CYS A 98 17.15 53.29 -20.67
N ILE A 99 16.44 52.62 -21.57
CA ILE A 99 16.10 53.17 -22.89
C ILE A 99 15.18 54.39 -22.74
N THR A 100 14.16 54.30 -21.90
CA THR A 100 13.15 55.36 -21.75
C THR A 100 13.75 56.60 -21.10
N HIS A 101 14.43 56.47 -19.96
CA HIS A 101 14.92 57.64 -19.21
C HIS A 101 16.25 58.20 -19.74
N TYR A 102 17.23 57.34 -20.02
CA TYR A 102 18.56 57.80 -20.42
C TYR A 102 18.70 58.03 -21.93
N LEU A 103 18.03 57.22 -22.77
CA LEU A 103 18.19 57.29 -24.23
C LEU A 103 17.15 58.21 -24.89
N LEU A 104 15.88 58.15 -24.47
CA LEU A 104 14.80 58.95 -25.08
C LEU A 104 14.59 60.31 -24.39
N HIS A 105 14.64 60.37 -23.05
CA HIS A 105 14.41 61.61 -22.29
C HIS A 105 15.71 62.35 -21.91
N GLY A 106 16.88 61.72 -22.07
CA GLY A 106 18.19 62.36 -21.85
C GLY A 106 18.47 62.77 -20.39
N GLU A 107 17.83 62.12 -19.42
CA GLU A 107 17.95 62.47 -18.00
C GLU A 107 19.33 62.10 -17.42
N LYS A 108 19.86 62.90 -16.49
CA LYS A 108 21.11 62.57 -15.78
C LYS A 108 20.84 61.54 -14.69
N PHE A 109 21.77 60.60 -14.50
CA PHE A 109 21.68 59.59 -13.45
C PHE A 109 21.52 60.23 -12.06
N SER A 110 20.41 59.96 -11.38
CA SER A 110 20.08 60.44 -10.03
C SER A 110 19.98 59.26 -9.04
N ALA A 111 20.20 59.52 -7.75
CA ALA A 111 20.09 58.52 -6.69
C ALA A 111 18.67 57.91 -6.57
N GLU A 112 17.64 58.64 -6.99
CA GLU A 112 16.25 58.17 -7.06
C GLU A 112 16.09 56.97 -8.01
N HIS A 113 16.92 56.88 -9.05
CA HIS A 113 16.85 55.78 -10.03
C HIS A 113 17.36 54.45 -9.42
N ILE A 114 18.18 54.51 -8.35
CA ILE A 114 18.62 53.33 -7.62
C ILE A 114 17.43 52.66 -6.92
N SER A 115 16.49 53.44 -6.38
CA SER A 115 15.26 52.92 -5.77
C SER A 115 14.43 52.12 -6.78
N ASN A 116 14.26 52.66 -7.99
CA ASN A 116 13.50 52.00 -9.07
C ASN A 116 14.12 50.65 -9.47
N PHE A 117 15.45 50.56 -9.51
CA PHE A 117 16.13 49.29 -9.79
C PHE A 117 15.91 48.25 -8.68
N VAL A 118 15.88 48.69 -7.42
CA VAL A 118 15.54 47.81 -6.29
C VAL A 118 14.11 47.28 -6.43
N ASP A 119 13.16 48.13 -6.83
CA ASP A 119 11.77 47.71 -7.06
C ASP A 119 11.64 46.69 -8.21
N TYR A 120 12.39 46.86 -9.30
CA TYR A 120 12.41 45.85 -10.37
C TYR A 120 12.98 44.51 -9.90
N ILE A 121 14.01 44.52 -9.06
CA ILE A 121 14.55 43.29 -8.44
C ILE A 121 13.51 42.66 -7.53
N ILE A 122 12.79 43.45 -6.72
CA ILE A 122 11.69 42.98 -5.86
C ILE A 122 10.59 42.30 -6.69
N ILE A 123 10.20 42.87 -7.84
CA ILE A 123 9.22 42.27 -8.75
C ILE A 123 9.75 40.91 -9.26
N GLY A 124 11.02 40.85 -9.67
CA GLY A 124 11.65 39.59 -10.09
C GLY A 124 11.66 38.52 -9.00
N VAL A 125 12.02 38.89 -7.76
CA VAL A 125 11.98 37.97 -6.60
C VAL A 125 10.55 37.50 -6.34
N THR A 126 9.56 38.38 -6.47
CA THR A 126 8.14 38.04 -6.28
C THR A 126 7.67 37.03 -7.32
N VAL A 127 8.01 37.21 -8.61
CA VAL A 127 7.72 36.24 -9.68
C VAL A 127 8.38 34.90 -9.39
N LEU A 128 9.63 34.89 -8.92
CA LEU A 128 10.35 33.67 -8.57
C LEU A 128 9.70 32.92 -7.40
N VAL A 129 9.24 33.62 -6.37
CA VAL A 129 8.57 33.02 -5.21
C VAL A 129 7.28 32.30 -5.64
N ILE A 130 6.47 32.94 -6.50
CA ILE A 130 5.22 32.34 -6.99
C ILE A 130 5.49 31.17 -7.91
N ALA A 131 6.52 31.25 -8.75
CA ALA A 131 6.79 30.21 -9.73
C ALA A 131 7.19 28.87 -9.08
N VAL A 132 7.80 28.88 -7.89
CA VAL A 132 8.28 27.67 -7.21
C VAL A 132 7.17 27.09 -6.31
N PRO A 133 6.64 25.89 -6.59
CA PRO A 133 5.58 25.29 -5.78
C PRO A 133 6.15 24.68 -4.49
N GLU A 134 6.14 25.44 -3.40
CA GLU A 134 6.67 25.00 -2.09
C GLU A 134 5.74 23.99 -1.40
N GLY A 135 4.43 24.03 -1.69
CA GLY A 135 3.43 23.13 -1.11
C GLY A 135 3.46 21.70 -1.67
N LEU A 136 4.25 21.43 -2.72
CA LEU A 136 4.21 20.13 -3.40
C LEU A 136 4.65 18.94 -2.52
N PRO A 137 5.79 18.99 -1.80
CA PRO A 137 6.17 17.90 -0.89
C PRO A 137 5.21 17.76 0.29
N LEU A 138 4.70 18.90 0.80
CA LEU A 138 3.77 18.95 1.92
C LEU A 138 2.44 18.26 1.56
N ALA A 139 1.90 18.54 0.37
CA ALA A 139 0.66 17.96 -0.12
C ALA A 139 0.70 16.43 -0.15
N ILE A 140 1.82 15.85 -0.60
CA ILE A 140 2.02 14.39 -0.66
C ILE A 140 1.99 13.81 0.76
N THR A 141 2.76 14.38 1.67
CA THR A 141 2.84 13.89 3.05
C THR A 141 1.50 14.00 3.77
N LEU A 142 0.76 15.09 3.57
CA LEU A 142 -0.59 15.27 4.13
C LEU A 142 -1.59 14.27 3.55
N ALA A 143 -1.61 14.08 2.23
CA ALA A 143 -2.48 13.12 1.55
C ALA A 143 -2.24 11.69 2.05
N LEU A 144 -0.98 11.27 2.13
CA LEU A 144 -0.59 9.95 2.62
C LEU A 144 -0.93 9.77 4.11
N THR A 145 -0.59 10.74 4.95
CA THR A 145 -0.85 10.65 6.40
C THR A 145 -2.34 10.57 6.70
N TYR A 146 -3.15 11.37 6.01
CA TYR A 146 -4.60 11.32 6.14
C TYR A 146 -5.16 9.97 5.66
N SER A 147 -4.69 9.48 4.51
CA SER A 147 -5.12 8.20 3.95
C SER A 147 -4.75 7.02 4.85
N VAL A 148 -3.54 6.98 5.40
CA VAL A 148 -3.07 5.94 6.34
C VAL A 148 -3.93 5.90 7.60
N LYS A 149 -4.25 7.06 8.17
CA LYS A 149 -5.15 7.15 9.35
C LYS A 149 -6.54 6.61 9.05
N LYS A 150 -7.03 6.77 7.81
CA LYS A 150 -8.33 6.25 7.36
C LYS A 150 -8.28 4.76 7.01
N MET A 151 -7.21 4.31 6.34
CA MET A 151 -6.95 2.90 6.06
C MET A 151 -6.88 2.08 7.34
N MET A 152 -6.28 2.61 8.41
CA MET A 152 -6.27 1.95 9.72
C MET A 152 -7.68 1.74 10.29
N LYS A 153 -8.62 2.65 10.01
CA LYS A 153 -10.04 2.46 10.38
C LYS A 153 -10.75 1.44 9.48
N ASP A 154 -10.26 1.26 8.26
CA ASP A 154 -10.68 0.22 7.30
C ASP A 154 -9.87 -1.09 7.49
N ASN A 155 -9.40 -1.37 8.71
CA ASN A 155 -8.66 -2.57 9.10
C ASN A 155 -7.32 -2.82 8.36
N ASN A 156 -6.78 -1.81 7.66
CA ASN A 156 -5.50 -1.87 6.98
C ASN A 156 -4.44 -1.05 7.74
N LEU A 157 -3.57 -1.72 8.49
CA LEU A 157 -2.47 -1.07 9.20
C LEU A 157 -1.25 -0.93 8.28
N VAL A 158 -0.99 0.29 7.81
CA VAL A 158 0.15 0.60 6.93
C VAL A 158 1.40 0.86 7.77
N ARG A 159 2.44 0.04 7.59
CA ARG A 159 3.76 0.22 8.25
C ARG A 159 4.67 1.13 7.45
N HIS A 160 4.62 1.01 6.13
CA HIS A 160 5.43 1.76 5.18
C HIS A 160 4.54 2.67 4.30
N LEU A 161 4.73 3.98 4.39
CA LEU A 161 3.82 4.98 3.78
C LEU A 161 3.79 4.90 2.24
N ASP A 162 4.92 4.55 1.63
CA ASP A 162 5.08 4.35 0.19
C ASP A 162 4.27 3.16 -0.34
N ALA A 163 4.05 2.12 0.48
CA ALA A 163 3.21 0.98 0.09
C ALA A 163 1.76 1.37 -0.21
N CYS A 164 1.23 2.38 0.49
CA CYS A 164 -0.10 2.93 0.21
C CYS A 164 -0.22 3.46 -1.23
N GLU A 165 0.80 4.16 -1.72
CA GLU A 165 0.83 4.70 -3.07
C GLU A 165 1.05 3.59 -4.10
N THR A 166 2.02 2.71 -3.85
CA THR A 166 2.40 1.63 -4.76
C THR A 166 1.22 0.70 -5.03
N MET A 167 0.39 0.41 -4.02
CA MET A 167 -0.80 -0.42 -4.17
C MET A 167 -1.83 0.15 -5.17
N GLY A 168 -1.86 1.47 -5.36
CA GLY A 168 -2.72 2.10 -6.37
C GLY A 168 -2.39 1.66 -7.81
N ASN A 169 -1.14 1.26 -8.05
CA ASN A 169 -0.62 0.83 -9.34
C ASN A 169 -0.50 -0.71 -9.46
N ALA A 170 -0.99 -1.47 -8.48
CA ALA A 170 -0.89 -2.92 -8.49
C ALA A 170 -1.52 -3.53 -9.75
N THR A 171 -0.79 -4.44 -10.40
CA THR A 171 -1.24 -5.16 -11.60
C THR A 171 -1.40 -6.66 -11.34
N SER A 172 -0.67 -7.20 -10.36
CA SER A 172 -0.71 -8.60 -9.97
C SER A 172 -0.81 -8.75 -8.45
N ILE A 173 -1.66 -9.66 -7.99
CA ILE A 173 -1.71 -10.10 -6.59
C ILE A 173 -1.37 -11.58 -6.55
N CYS A 174 -0.25 -11.92 -5.91
CA CYS A 174 0.11 -13.29 -5.58
C CYS A 174 -0.38 -13.60 -4.16
N SER A 175 -1.49 -14.33 -4.06
CA SER A 175 -2.13 -14.64 -2.78
C SER A 175 -1.76 -16.04 -2.32
N ASP A 176 -1.37 -16.19 -1.06
CA ASP A 176 -1.44 -17.50 -0.42
C ASP A 176 -2.91 -17.94 -0.28
N LYS A 177 -3.13 -19.25 -0.16
CA LYS A 177 -4.45 -19.86 -0.07
C LYS A 177 -4.90 -19.95 1.38
N THR A 178 -4.07 -20.51 2.26
CA THR A 178 -4.44 -20.80 3.65
C THR A 178 -4.42 -19.50 4.45
N GLY A 179 -5.41 -19.28 5.32
CA GLY A 179 -5.48 -18.06 6.14
C GLY A 179 -5.95 -16.82 5.39
N THR A 180 -5.60 -16.69 4.10
CA THR A 180 -5.97 -15.54 3.28
C THR A 180 -7.29 -15.75 2.52
N LEU A 181 -7.34 -16.71 1.58
CA LEU A 181 -8.54 -16.95 0.75
C LEU A 181 -9.56 -17.85 1.46
N THR A 182 -9.06 -18.73 2.31
CA THR A 182 -9.86 -19.67 3.10
C THR A 182 -9.93 -19.24 4.56
N THR A 183 -10.88 -19.80 5.30
CA THR A 183 -11.09 -19.49 6.72
C THR A 183 -10.01 -20.07 7.65
N ASN A 184 -9.10 -20.89 7.12
CA ASN A 184 -8.11 -21.66 7.88
C ASN A 184 -8.74 -22.59 8.94
N ARG A 185 -9.99 -23.00 8.69
CA ARG A 185 -10.83 -23.82 9.57
C ARG A 185 -11.34 -25.01 8.77
N MET A 186 -10.99 -26.21 9.19
CA MET A 186 -11.50 -27.41 8.50
C MET A 186 -12.96 -27.64 8.90
N THR A 187 -13.81 -27.87 7.90
CA THR A 187 -15.25 -28.11 8.06
C THR A 187 -15.66 -29.34 7.26
N CYS A 188 -16.70 -30.04 7.71
CA CYS A 188 -17.28 -31.14 6.96
C CYS A 188 -18.31 -30.60 5.98
N VAL A 189 -18.09 -30.84 4.68
CA VAL A 189 -18.88 -30.23 3.59
C VAL A 189 -19.65 -31.27 2.79
N GLN A 190 -19.14 -32.50 2.70
CA GLN A 190 -19.86 -33.58 2.03
C GLN A 190 -19.84 -34.82 2.93
N GLN A 191 -20.93 -35.58 2.94
CA GLN A 191 -21.07 -36.78 3.77
C GLN A 191 -21.69 -37.92 2.97
N TYR A 192 -21.21 -39.14 3.20
CA TYR A 192 -21.83 -40.35 2.70
C TYR A 192 -22.20 -41.23 3.89
N ILE A 193 -23.50 -41.38 4.14
CA ILE A 193 -24.06 -42.06 5.33
C ILE A 193 -25.24 -42.93 4.87
N ASN A 194 -25.34 -44.17 5.34
CA ASN A 194 -26.44 -45.12 5.00
C ASN A 194 -26.74 -45.23 3.49
N LYS A 195 -25.69 -45.33 2.66
CA LYS A 195 -25.77 -45.35 1.17
C LYS A 195 -26.44 -44.11 0.54
N GLN A 196 -26.43 -42.97 1.23
CA GLN A 196 -26.91 -41.68 0.72
C GLN A 196 -25.80 -40.63 0.76
N PHE A 197 -25.76 -39.79 -0.28
CA PHE A 197 -24.76 -38.74 -0.44
C PHE A 197 -25.37 -37.37 -0.15
N TYR A 198 -24.75 -36.62 0.76
CA TYR A 198 -25.16 -35.31 1.20
C TYR A 198 -24.11 -34.27 0.79
N LYS A 199 -24.56 -33.19 0.14
CA LYS A 199 -23.72 -32.02 -0.21
C LYS A 199 -24.17 -30.81 0.61
N GLY A 200 -23.27 -30.27 1.41
CA GLY A 200 -23.49 -29.08 2.22
C GLY A 200 -24.01 -29.40 3.62
N LEU A 201 -25.26 -29.00 3.89
CA LEU A 201 -25.88 -29.15 5.20
C LEU A 201 -25.99 -30.65 5.58
N PRO A 202 -25.59 -31.01 6.81
CA PRO A 202 -25.68 -32.40 7.25
C PRO A 202 -27.16 -32.80 7.41
N PRO A 203 -27.47 -34.11 7.31
CA PRO A 203 -28.82 -34.59 7.59
C PRO A 203 -29.22 -34.25 9.04
N SER A 204 -30.50 -33.96 9.26
CA SER A 204 -31.03 -33.73 10.61
C SER A 204 -30.81 -34.98 11.47
N PHE A 205 -30.45 -34.81 12.74
CA PHE A 205 -30.21 -35.92 13.66
C PHE A 205 -31.42 -36.87 13.79
N ASP A 206 -32.63 -36.34 13.66
CA ASP A 206 -33.88 -37.12 13.72
C ASP A 206 -34.20 -37.84 12.42
N SER A 207 -33.63 -37.39 11.29
CA SER A 207 -33.78 -38.06 9.99
C SER A 207 -32.82 -39.23 9.82
N MET A 208 -31.78 -39.32 10.66
CA MET A 208 -30.85 -40.43 10.68
C MET A 208 -31.38 -41.58 11.54
N GLU A 209 -31.15 -42.80 11.07
CA GLU A 209 -31.53 -44.00 11.80
C GLU A 209 -30.89 -44.07 13.20
N PRO A 210 -31.60 -44.55 14.25
CA PRO A 210 -31.15 -44.49 15.64
C PRO A 210 -29.80 -45.15 15.90
N LYS A 211 -29.53 -46.29 15.26
CA LYS A 211 -28.26 -47.03 15.42
C LYS A 211 -27.11 -46.27 14.74
N THR A 212 -27.31 -45.80 13.51
CA THR A 212 -26.29 -45.02 12.77
C THR A 212 -25.96 -43.72 13.49
N ARG A 213 -26.95 -42.95 13.94
CA ARG A 213 -26.70 -41.64 14.56
C ARG A 213 -25.93 -41.75 15.88
N GLN A 214 -26.20 -42.77 16.69
CA GLN A 214 -25.45 -43.03 17.93
C GLN A 214 -24.01 -43.45 17.62
N LEU A 215 -23.82 -44.46 16.76
CA LEU A 215 -22.48 -44.95 16.38
C LEU A 215 -21.61 -43.86 15.75
N LEU A 216 -22.21 -42.97 14.95
CA LEU A 216 -21.50 -41.88 14.30
C LEU A 216 -21.07 -40.80 15.30
N VAL A 217 -21.98 -40.35 16.18
CA VAL A 217 -21.69 -39.34 17.20
C VAL A 217 -20.67 -39.88 18.21
N ASP A 218 -20.85 -41.10 18.68
CA ASP A 218 -19.92 -41.75 19.61
C ASP A 218 -18.57 -41.99 18.94
N GLY A 219 -18.56 -42.55 17.73
CA GLY A 219 -17.35 -42.84 16.98
C GLY A 219 -16.51 -41.59 16.70
N ILE A 220 -17.14 -40.45 16.38
CA ILE A 220 -16.42 -39.19 16.20
C ILE A 220 -15.92 -38.63 17.55
N SER A 221 -16.78 -38.62 18.57
CA SER A 221 -16.49 -37.96 19.86
C SER A 221 -15.44 -38.70 20.68
N ILE A 222 -15.48 -40.04 20.66
CA ILE A 222 -14.58 -40.94 21.39
C ILE A 222 -13.27 -41.13 20.64
N ASN A 223 -13.31 -41.37 19.33
CA ASN A 223 -12.09 -41.62 18.54
C ASN A 223 -11.38 -40.33 18.13
N SER A 224 -11.53 -39.22 18.87
CA SER A 224 -10.84 -37.96 18.63
C SER A 224 -10.07 -37.53 19.87
N GLY A 225 -8.85 -37.04 19.68
CA GLY A 225 -8.01 -36.60 20.78
C GLY A 225 -8.74 -35.62 21.70
N TYR A 226 -8.58 -35.78 23.01
CA TYR A 226 -9.18 -34.91 24.02
C TYR A 226 -8.63 -33.47 23.99
N ASN A 227 -7.43 -33.31 23.42
CA ASN A 227 -6.83 -32.02 23.09
C ASN A 227 -7.50 -31.32 21.90
N SER A 228 -8.26 -32.04 21.07
CA SER A 228 -9.03 -31.47 19.96
C SER A 228 -10.40 -31.00 20.45
N GLN A 229 -10.66 -29.70 20.35
CA GLN A 229 -11.85 -29.04 20.88
C GLN A 229 -12.34 -27.93 19.94
N VAL A 230 -13.67 -27.76 19.87
CA VAL A 230 -14.31 -26.66 19.14
C VAL A 230 -14.91 -25.72 20.17
N LEU A 231 -14.30 -24.56 20.34
CA LEU A 231 -14.70 -23.58 21.34
C LEU A 231 -15.69 -22.56 20.76
N PRO A 232 -16.67 -22.09 21.56
CA PRO A 232 -17.53 -21.00 21.15
C PRO A 232 -16.71 -19.74 20.88
N PRO A 233 -17.18 -18.84 19.99
CA PRO A 233 -16.49 -17.59 19.71
C PRO A 233 -16.44 -16.68 20.94
N GLU A 234 -15.34 -15.95 21.11
CA GLU A 234 -15.19 -14.97 22.19
C GLU A 234 -16.13 -13.77 22.03
N LYS A 235 -16.43 -13.37 20.78
CA LYS A 235 -17.39 -12.31 20.47
C LYS A 235 -18.61 -12.83 19.71
N PRO A 236 -19.84 -12.34 20.01
CA PRO A 236 -21.02 -12.69 19.24
C PRO A 236 -20.86 -12.27 17.78
N GLY A 237 -20.99 -13.23 16.86
CA GLY A 237 -20.81 -13.03 15.41
C GLY A 237 -19.46 -13.50 14.85
N GLU A 238 -18.48 -13.82 15.71
CA GLU A 238 -17.24 -14.49 15.29
C GLU A 238 -17.46 -15.99 15.08
N GLN A 239 -16.54 -16.63 14.33
CA GLN A 239 -16.59 -18.06 14.07
C GLN A 239 -16.07 -18.87 15.27
N MET A 240 -16.56 -20.10 15.44
CA MET A 240 -16.06 -21.03 16.45
C MET A 240 -14.56 -21.30 16.27
N GLN A 241 -13.81 -21.31 17.37
CA GLN A 241 -12.37 -21.57 17.36
C GLN A 241 -12.08 -23.08 17.41
N GLN A 242 -11.06 -23.53 16.68
CA GLN A 242 -10.61 -24.94 16.67
C GLN A 242 -9.25 -25.04 17.35
N VAL A 243 -9.15 -25.83 18.42
CA VAL A 243 -7.91 -26.11 19.15
C VAL A 243 -7.56 -27.58 18.95
N GLY A 244 -6.28 -27.89 18.67
CA GLY A 244 -5.82 -29.25 18.40
C GLY A 244 -5.80 -29.61 16.91
N ASN A 245 -6.06 -30.87 16.56
CA ASN A 245 -5.98 -31.31 15.17
C ASN A 245 -7.20 -30.84 14.38
N LYS A 246 -6.98 -29.98 13.38
CA LYS A 246 -8.05 -29.40 12.55
C LYS A 246 -8.94 -30.45 11.88
N THR A 247 -8.40 -31.60 11.50
CA THR A 247 -9.19 -32.72 10.92
C THR A 247 -10.21 -33.25 11.91
N GLU A 248 -9.81 -33.42 13.17
CA GLU A 248 -10.69 -33.90 14.24
C GLU A 248 -11.70 -32.83 14.64
N CYS A 249 -11.26 -31.57 14.72
CA CYS A 249 -12.14 -30.44 14.99
C CYS A 249 -13.21 -30.26 13.90
N ALA A 250 -12.93 -30.61 12.64
CA ALA A 250 -13.93 -30.63 11.58
C ALA A 250 -15.01 -31.68 11.82
N LEU A 251 -14.61 -32.88 12.28
CA LEU A 251 -15.55 -33.96 12.61
C LEU A 251 -16.35 -33.63 13.88
N LEU A 252 -15.72 -33.07 14.91
CA LEU A 252 -16.41 -32.59 16.11
C LEU A 252 -17.37 -31.44 15.76
N GLY A 253 -16.97 -30.56 14.82
CA GLY A 253 -17.84 -29.53 14.25
C GLY A 253 -19.08 -30.13 13.60
N PHE A 254 -18.94 -31.23 12.85
CA PHE A 254 -20.09 -31.95 12.29
C PHE A 254 -21.05 -32.46 13.38
N VAL A 255 -20.54 -32.95 14.52
CA VAL A 255 -21.39 -33.37 15.66
C VAL A 255 -22.20 -32.19 16.22
N LEU A 256 -21.58 -31.01 16.30
CA LEU A 256 -22.28 -29.78 16.70
C LEU A 256 -23.31 -29.33 15.65
N ASP A 257 -22.99 -29.46 14.36
CA ASP A 257 -23.89 -29.06 13.25
C ASP A 257 -25.16 -29.93 13.21
N VAL A 258 -25.08 -31.20 13.62
CA VAL A 258 -26.25 -32.08 13.82
C VAL A 258 -26.95 -31.84 15.18
N LYS A 259 -26.59 -30.76 15.89
CA LYS A 259 -27.17 -30.32 17.18
C LYS A 259 -26.94 -31.30 18.34
N GLN A 260 -25.83 -32.03 18.33
CA GLN A 260 -25.43 -32.92 19.42
C GLN A 260 -24.19 -32.39 20.14
N SER A 261 -24.03 -32.74 21.41
CA SER A 261 -22.89 -32.32 22.23
C SER A 261 -21.87 -33.46 22.34
N TYR A 262 -20.72 -33.32 21.68
CA TYR A 262 -19.61 -34.27 21.83
C TYR A 262 -19.04 -34.27 23.25
N GLU A 263 -19.15 -33.16 23.98
CA GLU A 263 -18.69 -33.03 25.38
C GLU A 263 -19.50 -33.92 26.32
N SER A 264 -20.80 -34.07 26.05
CA SER A 264 -21.67 -34.95 26.83
C SER A 264 -21.27 -36.41 26.66
N VAL A 265 -20.90 -36.81 25.44
CA VAL A 265 -20.38 -38.16 25.15
C VAL A 265 -19.04 -38.38 25.86
N ARG A 266 -18.13 -37.41 25.77
CA ARG A 266 -16.82 -37.45 26.45
C ARG A 266 -16.93 -37.50 27.98
N LYS A 267 -17.96 -36.89 28.59
CA LYS A 267 -18.24 -37.02 30.03
C LYS A 267 -18.63 -38.45 30.42
N ASN A 268 -19.35 -39.16 29.55
CA ASN A 268 -19.74 -40.56 29.80
C ASN A 268 -18.55 -41.53 29.62
N TYR A 269 -17.66 -41.22 28.68
CA TYR A 269 -16.47 -41.99 28.32
C TYR A 269 -15.17 -41.17 28.50
N PRO A 270 -14.80 -40.77 29.74
CA PRO A 270 -13.58 -40.02 29.99
C PRO A 270 -12.33 -40.79 29.54
N GLU A 271 -11.22 -40.09 29.35
CA GLU A 271 -9.95 -40.66 28.87
C GLU A 271 -9.49 -41.88 29.70
N GLU A 272 -9.73 -41.86 31.01
CA GLU A 272 -9.42 -42.97 31.94
C GLU A 272 -10.23 -44.25 31.69
N LYS A 273 -11.41 -44.16 31.04
CA LYS A 273 -12.23 -45.32 30.68
C LYS A 273 -11.87 -45.92 29.32
N LEU A 274 -10.96 -45.29 28.57
CA LEU A 274 -10.53 -45.83 27.27
C LEU A 274 -9.58 -47.00 27.53
N PHE A 275 -9.90 -48.18 27.00
CA PHE A 275 -9.10 -49.38 27.22
C PHE A 275 -7.74 -49.29 26.52
N LYS A 276 -7.75 -48.91 25.23
CA LYS A 276 -6.53 -48.71 24.43
C LYS A 276 -6.78 -47.71 23.31
N VAL A 277 -5.83 -46.82 23.06
CA VAL A 277 -5.87 -45.85 21.96
C VAL A 277 -4.68 -46.09 21.04
N TYR A 278 -4.97 -46.45 19.79
CA TYR A 278 -3.98 -46.54 18.73
C TYR A 278 -3.88 -45.17 18.05
N THR A 279 -2.87 -44.42 18.42
CA THR A 279 -2.63 -43.08 17.88
C THR A 279 -2.36 -43.11 16.38
N PHE A 280 -2.66 -41.98 15.73
CA PHE A 280 -2.42 -41.83 14.30
C PHE A 280 -0.94 -42.04 13.95
N ASN A 281 -0.69 -42.89 12.96
CA ASN A 281 0.65 -43.13 12.42
C ASN A 281 0.62 -42.94 10.90
N SER A 282 1.56 -42.16 10.36
CA SER A 282 1.65 -41.82 8.94
C SER A 282 1.77 -43.03 8.00
N GLN A 283 2.35 -44.14 8.47
CA GLN A 283 2.38 -45.39 7.69
C GLN A 283 1.01 -46.07 7.65
N ARG A 284 0.26 -46.03 8.76
CA ARG A 284 -1.06 -46.67 8.92
C ARG A 284 -2.22 -45.78 8.42
N LYS A 285 -2.01 -44.46 8.36
CA LYS A 285 -2.97 -43.41 7.98
C LYS A 285 -4.35 -43.54 8.67
N SER A 286 -4.38 -44.10 9.87
CA SER A 286 -5.60 -44.35 10.65
C SER A 286 -5.31 -44.29 12.15
N MET A 287 -6.37 -44.08 12.92
CA MET A 287 -6.41 -44.02 14.39
C MET A 287 -7.58 -44.86 14.87
N MET A 288 -7.38 -45.59 15.98
CA MET A 288 -8.43 -46.41 16.58
C MET A 288 -8.51 -46.21 18.08
N THR A 289 -9.72 -46.33 18.63
CA THR A 289 -9.97 -46.23 20.07
C THR A 289 -10.84 -47.39 20.51
N VAL A 290 -10.43 -48.08 21.57
CA VAL A 290 -11.11 -49.25 22.12
C VAL A 290 -11.80 -48.86 23.43
N ILE A 291 -13.08 -49.22 23.56
CA ILE A 291 -13.88 -49.04 24.77
C ILE A 291 -14.47 -50.37 25.23
N GLU A 292 -14.67 -50.51 26.54
CA GLU A 292 -15.39 -51.63 27.13
C GLU A 292 -16.91 -51.39 27.07
N LEU A 293 -17.67 -52.42 26.72
CA LEU A 293 -19.12 -52.36 26.67
C LEU A 293 -19.74 -52.83 28.01
N PRO A 294 -20.85 -52.22 28.49
CA PRO A 294 -21.48 -52.58 29.77
C PRO A 294 -21.92 -54.05 29.89
N GLY A 295 -22.18 -54.72 28.77
CA GLY A 295 -22.60 -56.14 28.71
C GLY A 295 -21.46 -57.15 28.59
N GLY A 296 -20.20 -56.70 28.72
CA GLY A 296 -19.02 -57.51 28.45
C GLY A 296 -18.64 -57.49 26.96
N GLY A 297 -17.34 -57.35 26.68
CA GLY A 297 -16.81 -57.18 25.33
C GLY A 297 -16.24 -55.78 25.07
N TYR A 298 -15.77 -55.58 23.84
CA TYR A 298 -15.06 -54.38 23.41
C TYR A 298 -15.66 -53.82 22.13
N ARG A 299 -15.76 -52.49 22.03
CA ARG A 299 -16.06 -51.77 20.79
C ARG A 299 -14.83 -50.98 20.36
N ILE A 300 -14.48 -51.11 19.10
CA ILE A 300 -13.37 -50.41 18.47
C ILE A 300 -13.94 -49.40 17.49
N TYR A 301 -13.59 -48.13 17.66
CA TYR A 301 -13.85 -47.09 16.66
C TYR A 301 -12.59 -46.84 15.85
N ALA A 302 -12.73 -46.66 14.54
CA ALA A 302 -11.62 -46.39 13.63
C ALA A 302 -11.93 -45.17 12.74
N LYS A 303 -10.92 -44.33 12.53
CA LYS A 303 -10.98 -43.21 11.58
C LYS A 303 -9.67 -43.08 10.83
N GLY A 304 -9.71 -42.66 9.57
CA GLY A 304 -8.51 -42.53 8.77
C GLY A 304 -8.80 -42.12 7.34
N ALA A 305 -7.79 -42.17 6.48
CA ALA A 305 -7.99 -41.97 5.05
C ALA A 305 -9.03 -42.96 4.51
N SER A 306 -9.99 -42.47 3.73
CA SER A 306 -11.15 -43.26 3.31
C SER A 306 -10.76 -44.56 2.61
N GLU A 307 -9.80 -44.53 1.71
CA GLU A 307 -9.31 -45.70 0.96
C GLU A 307 -8.68 -46.76 1.88
N ILE A 308 -8.03 -46.32 2.97
CA ILE A 308 -7.40 -47.22 3.94
C ILE A 308 -8.47 -47.87 4.80
N ILE A 309 -9.45 -47.11 5.27
CA ILE A 309 -10.56 -47.64 6.09
C ILE A 309 -11.41 -48.59 5.26
N LEU A 310 -11.76 -48.24 4.02
CA LEU A 310 -12.55 -49.09 3.13
C LEU A 310 -11.87 -50.43 2.85
N SER A 311 -10.55 -50.46 2.62
CA SER A 311 -9.82 -51.71 2.37
C SER A 311 -9.82 -52.71 3.55
N ARG A 312 -10.20 -52.23 4.74
CA ARG A 312 -10.22 -53.00 6.00
C ARG A 312 -11.65 -53.28 6.49
N CYS A 313 -12.65 -52.74 5.82
CA CYS A 313 -14.05 -53.02 6.11
C CYS A 313 -14.52 -54.28 5.39
N SER A 314 -15.22 -55.16 6.12
CA SER A 314 -15.90 -56.33 5.56
C SER A 314 -17.43 -56.17 5.57
N TYR A 315 -17.91 -55.11 6.22
CA TYR A 315 -19.32 -54.78 6.31
C TYR A 315 -19.55 -53.27 6.12
N ILE A 316 -20.76 -52.89 5.73
CA ILE A 316 -21.21 -51.50 5.60
C ILE A 316 -22.59 -51.34 6.26
N LEU A 317 -22.81 -50.20 6.91
CA LEU A 317 -24.14 -49.77 7.35
C LEU A 317 -24.96 -49.31 6.14
N GLY A 318 -25.89 -50.16 5.70
CA GLY A 318 -26.80 -49.93 4.58
C GLY A 318 -27.98 -49.03 4.92
N LYS A 319 -29.02 -49.06 4.07
CA LYS A 319 -30.27 -48.34 4.33
C LYS A 319 -30.99 -49.00 5.53
N ASN A 320 -31.57 -48.19 6.41
CA ASN A 320 -32.24 -48.61 7.66
C ASN A 320 -31.31 -49.18 8.76
N SER A 321 -30.03 -48.79 8.79
CA SER A 321 -29.01 -49.30 9.74
C SER A 321 -28.81 -50.82 9.71
N LYS A 322 -29.21 -51.49 8.62
CA LYS A 322 -28.94 -52.91 8.43
C LYS A 322 -27.48 -53.09 8.02
N VAL A 323 -26.81 -54.04 8.66
CA VAL A 323 -25.44 -54.42 8.32
C VAL A 323 -25.48 -55.29 7.07
N GLU A 324 -24.72 -54.89 6.04
CA GLU A 324 -24.60 -55.61 4.78
C GLU A 324 -23.13 -56.02 4.55
N LYS A 325 -22.90 -57.18 3.92
CA LYS A 325 -21.56 -57.63 3.55
C LYS A 325 -20.96 -56.68 2.52
N PHE A 326 -19.74 -56.24 2.78
CA PHE A 326 -19.01 -55.28 1.98
C PHE A 326 -17.93 -56.02 1.18
N GLY A 327 -18.23 -56.30 -0.08
CA GLY A 327 -17.34 -57.02 -0.99
C GLY A 327 -16.36 -56.12 -1.72
N ALA A 328 -15.39 -56.71 -2.43
CA ALA A 328 -14.40 -55.98 -3.22
C ALA A 328 -15.02 -55.12 -4.33
N ASP A 329 -16.11 -55.59 -4.94
CA ASP A 329 -16.83 -54.85 -5.99
C ASP A 329 -17.47 -53.57 -5.43
N GLU A 330 -18.15 -53.66 -4.28
CA GLU A 330 -18.75 -52.48 -3.63
C GLU A 330 -17.69 -51.48 -3.16
N VAL A 331 -16.52 -51.94 -2.70
CA VAL A 331 -15.37 -51.06 -2.36
C VAL A 331 -14.89 -50.27 -3.58
N SER A 332 -14.73 -50.95 -4.72
CA SER A 332 -14.33 -50.34 -5.99
C SER A 332 -15.35 -49.31 -6.46
N ASP A 333 -16.64 -49.66 -6.39
CA ASP A 333 -17.75 -48.78 -6.78
C ASP A 333 -17.81 -47.53 -5.89
N LEU A 334 -17.71 -47.68 -4.57
CA LEU A 334 -17.67 -46.55 -3.63
C LEU A 334 -16.46 -45.64 -3.84
N THR A 335 -15.32 -46.22 -4.16
CA THR A 335 -14.11 -45.45 -4.45
C THR A 335 -14.33 -44.56 -5.68
N LYS A 336 -14.89 -45.10 -6.76
CA LYS A 336 -15.16 -44.35 -8.00
C LYS A 336 -16.32 -43.38 -7.91
N THR A 337 -17.38 -43.73 -7.17
CA THR A 337 -18.63 -42.94 -7.14
C THR A 337 -18.66 -41.89 -6.03
N VAL A 338 -17.91 -42.07 -4.95
CA VAL A 338 -17.94 -41.18 -3.77
C VAL A 338 -16.57 -40.58 -3.50
N ILE A 339 -15.51 -41.39 -3.36
CA ILE A 339 -14.19 -40.90 -2.94
C ILE A 339 -13.52 -40.07 -4.03
N GLU A 340 -13.45 -40.58 -5.26
CA GLU A 340 -12.83 -39.88 -6.39
C GLU A 340 -13.50 -38.53 -6.71
N PRO A 341 -14.84 -38.41 -6.73
CA PRO A 341 -15.51 -37.12 -6.88
C PRO A 341 -15.23 -36.16 -5.71
N MET A 342 -15.29 -36.64 -4.45
CA MET A 342 -14.95 -35.81 -3.29
C MET A 342 -13.50 -35.30 -3.37
N ALA A 343 -12.56 -36.17 -3.75
CA ALA A 343 -11.15 -35.79 -3.91
C ALA A 343 -10.94 -34.83 -5.09
N SER A 344 -11.70 -34.98 -6.17
CA SER A 344 -11.69 -34.08 -7.33
C SER A 344 -12.22 -32.69 -6.99
N ASP A 345 -13.22 -32.63 -6.11
CA ASP A 345 -13.72 -31.39 -5.49
C ASP A 345 -12.70 -30.79 -4.49
N GLY A 346 -11.55 -31.44 -4.27
CA GLY A 346 -10.48 -30.95 -3.40
C GLY A 346 -10.69 -31.26 -1.91
N LEU A 347 -11.69 -32.08 -1.57
CA LEU A 347 -11.98 -32.49 -0.20
C LEU A 347 -10.99 -33.56 0.27
N ARG A 348 -10.64 -33.50 1.55
CA ARG A 348 -9.98 -34.61 2.23
C ARG A 348 -11.04 -35.58 2.71
N THR A 349 -10.98 -36.82 2.23
CA THR A 349 -11.96 -37.86 2.55
C THR A 349 -11.50 -38.70 3.75
N ILE A 350 -12.36 -38.79 4.76
CA ILE A 350 -12.11 -39.52 6.01
C ILE A 350 -13.16 -40.62 6.15
N GLY A 351 -12.71 -41.87 6.26
CA GLY A 351 -13.58 -43.00 6.59
C GLY A 351 -13.75 -43.11 8.10
N ILE A 352 -14.98 -43.42 8.55
CA ILE A 352 -15.32 -43.71 9.94
C ILE A 352 -15.92 -45.10 9.99
N ALA A 353 -15.38 -45.96 10.85
CA ALA A 353 -15.79 -47.35 10.98
C ALA A 353 -15.82 -47.79 12.45
N TYR A 354 -16.48 -48.92 12.71
CA TYR A 354 -16.48 -49.57 14.02
C TYR A 354 -16.37 -51.10 13.89
N LYS A 355 -16.00 -51.76 14.99
CA LYS A 355 -15.98 -53.21 15.13
C LYS A 355 -16.33 -53.59 16.56
N ASP A 356 -17.23 -54.55 16.71
CA ASP A 356 -17.68 -55.05 18.00
C ASP A 356 -17.15 -56.46 18.24
N ILE A 357 -16.60 -56.66 19.44
CA ILE A 357 -16.11 -57.94 19.92
C ILE A 357 -16.90 -58.28 21.18
N LEU A 358 -17.81 -59.24 21.08
CA LEU A 358 -18.81 -59.53 22.11
C LEU A 358 -18.69 -60.95 22.64
N VAL A 359 -19.10 -61.16 23.89
CA VAL A 359 -19.14 -62.50 24.51
C VAL A 359 -20.12 -63.44 23.77
N LYS A 360 -21.23 -62.88 23.27
CA LYS A 360 -22.21 -63.55 22.42
C LYS A 360 -22.55 -62.65 21.23
N PRO A 361 -22.11 -62.99 20.01
CA PRO A 361 -22.48 -62.24 18.82
C PRO A 361 -23.94 -62.50 18.45
N ASN A 362 -24.66 -61.45 18.12
CA ASN A 362 -26.04 -61.42 17.65
C ASN A 362 -26.14 -61.04 16.17
N GLU A 363 -25.17 -60.29 15.63
CA GLU A 363 -25.11 -59.86 14.23
C GLU A 363 -23.88 -60.45 13.50
N GLU A 364 -23.94 -60.58 12.16
CA GLU A 364 -22.86 -61.19 11.35
C GLU A 364 -21.52 -60.41 11.38
N ASN A 365 -21.55 -59.12 11.74
CA ASN A 365 -20.37 -58.27 11.87
C ASN A 365 -19.72 -58.30 13.25
N GLU A 366 -20.33 -58.97 14.22
CA GLU A 366 -19.82 -59.06 15.59
C GLU A 366 -18.87 -60.26 15.73
N VAL A 367 -17.69 -60.04 16.30
CA VAL A 367 -16.70 -61.08 16.51
C VAL A 367 -16.88 -61.67 17.91
N GLN A 368 -16.90 -62.99 18.04
CA GLN A 368 -16.97 -63.63 19.35
C GLN A 368 -15.67 -63.41 20.13
N LEU A 369 -15.80 -62.98 21.39
CA LEU A 369 -14.69 -62.78 22.30
C LEU A 369 -14.03 -64.14 22.63
N THR A 370 -12.85 -64.40 22.09
CA THR A 370 -11.99 -65.53 22.47
C THR A 370 -11.09 -65.15 23.64
N ILE A 371 -10.76 -66.12 24.51
CA ILE A 371 -9.86 -65.89 25.65
C ILE A 371 -8.45 -65.64 25.11
N GLY A 372 -7.96 -64.39 25.19
CA GLY A 372 -6.60 -63.99 24.80
C GLY A 372 -6.50 -63.19 23.50
N ILE A 373 -7.21 -62.06 23.40
CA ILE A 373 -6.99 -61.10 22.30
C ILE A 373 -5.59 -60.49 22.46
N ASP A 374 -4.73 -60.66 21.46
CA ASP A 374 -3.45 -59.96 21.40
C ASP A 374 -3.68 -58.53 20.94
N TRP A 375 -3.68 -57.60 21.90
CA TRP A 375 -3.84 -56.17 21.64
C TRP A 375 -2.62 -55.54 20.97
N GLU A 376 -1.49 -56.24 20.87
CA GLU A 376 -0.31 -55.77 20.14
C GLU A 376 -0.35 -56.17 18.66
N ASP A 377 -1.11 -57.20 18.29
CA ASP A 377 -1.38 -57.55 16.89
C ASP A 377 -2.43 -56.60 16.28
N GLU A 378 -1.95 -55.42 15.90
CA GLU A 378 -2.80 -54.39 15.32
C GLU A 378 -3.44 -54.80 13.99
N GLU A 379 -2.86 -55.74 13.24
CA GLU A 379 -3.35 -56.08 11.90
C GLU A 379 -4.67 -56.87 11.96
N THR A 380 -4.77 -57.84 12.87
CA THR A 380 -6.02 -58.57 13.10
C THR A 380 -7.11 -57.69 13.70
N ILE A 381 -6.73 -56.72 14.53
CA ILE A 381 -7.66 -55.75 15.12
C ILE A 381 -8.26 -54.85 14.04
N ARG A 382 -7.44 -54.38 13.09
CA ARG A 382 -7.83 -53.46 12.02
C ARG A 382 -8.73 -54.08 10.95
N ASN A 383 -8.63 -55.39 10.71
CA ASN A 383 -9.41 -56.08 9.69
C ASN A 383 -10.84 -56.40 10.17
N GLY A 384 -11.79 -56.54 9.24
CA GLY A 384 -13.17 -56.95 9.57
C GLY A 384 -14.02 -55.84 10.17
N MET A 385 -13.74 -54.58 9.83
CA MET A 385 -14.49 -53.43 10.33
C MET A 385 -15.83 -53.27 9.60
N THR A 386 -16.74 -52.49 10.19
CA THR A 386 -18.00 -52.05 9.58
C THR A 386 -17.92 -50.56 9.27
N LEU A 387 -18.05 -50.18 7.99
CA LEU A 387 -18.05 -48.78 7.56
C LEU A 387 -19.35 -48.08 8.03
N ILE A 388 -19.20 -46.95 8.72
CA ILE A 388 -20.30 -46.09 9.17
C ILE A 388 -20.55 -44.99 8.15
N ALA A 389 -19.51 -44.23 7.83
CA ALA A 389 -19.62 -43.04 6.99
C ALA A 389 -18.29 -42.68 6.31
N ILE A 390 -18.40 -41.94 5.20
CA ILE A 390 -17.28 -41.23 4.56
C ILE A 390 -17.57 -39.73 4.67
N MET A 391 -16.63 -38.98 5.24
CA MET A 391 -16.74 -37.53 5.45
C MET A 391 -15.73 -36.80 4.56
N GLY A 392 -16.22 -35.94 3.69
CA GLY A 392 -15.42 -34.99 2.92
C GLY A 392 -15.24 -33.70 3.71
N ILE A 393 -14.02 -33.42 4.14
CA ILE A 393 -13.67 -32.19 4.86
C ILE A 393 -12.82 -31.27 4.00
N GLN A 394 -13.02 -29.97 4.12
CA GLN A 394 -12.18 -28.95 3.48
C GLN A 394 -12.08 -27.70 4.33
N ASP A 395 -11.10 -26.87 3.99
CA ASP A 395 -11.02 -25.50 4.44
C ASP A 395 -11.84 -24.62 3.49
N PRO A 396 -13.02 -24.11 3.90
CA PRO A 396 -13.92 -23.40 3.01
C PRO A 396 -13.37 -22.01 2.66
N VAL A 397 -13.75 -21.56 1.46
CA VAL A 397 -13.49 -20.19 0.99
C VAL A 397 -14.31 -19.20 1.81
N ARG A 398 -13.74 -18.04 2.13
CA ARG A 398 -14.48 -16.97 2.83
C ARG A 398 -15.61 -16.44 1.91
N PRO A 399 -16.84 -16.26 2.40
CA PRO A 399 -17.98 -15.85 1.55
C PRO A 399 -17.75 -14.58 0.72
N GLU A 400 -16.96 -13.64 1.23
CA GLU A 400 -16.67 -12.34 0.62
C GLU A 400 -15.55 -12.38 -0.44
N VAL A 401 -14.70 -13.42 -0.44
CA VAL A 401 -13.53 -13.54 -1.32
C VAL A 401 -13.89 -13.57 -2.81
N PRO A 402 -14.89 -14.36 -3.27
CA PRO A 402 -15.25 -14.40 -4.69
C PRO A 402 -15.63 -13.02 -5.25
N ALA A 403 -16.45 -12.25 -4.52
CA ALA A 403 -16.85 -10.91 -4.92
C ALA A 403 -15.66 -9.92 -4.91
N ALA A 404 -14.75 -10.05 -3.93
CA ALA A 404 -13.55 -9.23 -3.85
C ALA A 404 -12.58 -9.49 -5.00
N ILE A 405 -12.38 -10.76 -5.38
CA ILE A 405 -11.55 -11.15 -6.53
C ILE A 405 -12.17 -10.63 -7.83
N GLU A 406 -13.48 -10.70 -7.99
CA GLU A 406 -14.16 -10.13 -9.16
C GLU A 406 -13.93 -8.61 -9.25
N LYS A 407 -14.01 -7.87 -8.14
CA LYS A 407 -13.68 -6.44 -8.10
C LYS A 407 -12.22 -6.17 -8.51
N CYS A 408 -11.25 -6.93 -7.99
CA CYS A 408 -9.85 -6.82 -8.40
C CYS A 408 -9.65 -7.06 -9.90
N GLN A 409 -10.27 -8.12 -10.44
CA GLN A 409 -10.16 -8.45 -11.87
C GLN A 409 -10.81 -7.39 -12.76
N LYS A 410 -11.96 -6.84 -12.38
CA LYS A 410 -12.59 -5.70 -13.08
C LYS A 410 -11.69 -4.47 -13.08
N ALA A 411 -10.91 -4.29 -12.02
CA ALA A 411 -9.93 -3.21 -11.89
C ALA A 411 -8.62 -3.43 -12.67
N GLY A 412 -8.52 -4.51 -13.45
CA GLY A 412 -7.34 -4.85 -14.25
C GLY A 412 -6.25 -5.58 -13.47
N ILE A 413 -6.54 -6.04 -12.25
CA ILE A 413 -5.57 -6.73 -11.38
C ILE A 413 -5.71 -8.24 -11.56
N THR A 414 -4.61 -8.89 -11.92
CA THR A 414 -4.60 -10.35 -12.05
C THR A 414 -4.28 -11.00 -10.72
N VAL A 415 -5.25 -11.72 -10.15
CA VAL A 415 -5.06 -12.50 -8.92
C VAL A 415 -4.51 -13.89 -9.28
N ARG A 416 -3.47 -14.32 -8.55
CA ARG A 416 -2.79 -15.61 -8.70
C ARG A 416 -2.74 -16.30 -7.34
N MET A 417 -3.08 -17.58 -7.30
CA MET A 417 -2.95 -18.40 -6.10
C MET A 417 -1.58 -19.08 -6.09
N VAL A 418 -0.83 -18.93 -5.00
CA VAL A 418 0.47 -19.59 -4.81
C VAL A 418 0.44 -20.33 -3.49
N THR A 419 0.48 -21.67 -3.49
CA THR A 419 0.24 -22.47 -2.29
C THR A 419 1.09 -23.73 -2.25
N GLY A 420 1.38 -24.20 -1.03
CA GLY A 420 2.03 -25.50 -0.79
C GLY A 420 1.08 -26.71 -0.91
N ASP A 421 -0.21 -26.49 -1.15
CA ASP A 421 -1.22 -27.54 -1.28
C ASP A 421 -1.13 -28.31 -2.60
N ASN A 422 -1.83 -29.45 -2.67
CA ASN A 422 -1.96 -30.26 -3.87
C ASN A 422 -2.69 -29.47 -4.99
N ILE A 423 -2.30 -29.72 -6.25
CA ILE A 423 -2.87 -29.07 -7.43
C ILE A 423 -4.39 -29.24 -7.56
N ASN A 424 -4.95 -30.40 -7.20
CA ASN A 424 -6.40 -30.62 -7.31
C ASN A 424 -7.18 -29.74 -6.30
N THR A 425 -6.73 -29.69 -5.05
CA THR A 425 -7.29 -28.81 -4.02
C THR A 425 -7.14 -27.34 -4.42
N ALA A 426 -5.95 -26.94 -4.88
CA ALA A 426 -5.69 -25.57 -5.33
C ALA A 426 -6.59 -25.18 -6.51
N ARG A 427 -6.79 -26.08 -7.48
CA ARG A 427 -7.67 -25.85 -8.65
C ARG A 427 -9.14 -25.72 -8.24
N SER A 428 -9.62 -26.58 -7.34
CA SER A 428 -10.98 -26.51 -6.82
C SER A 428 -11.24 -25.16 -6.13
N ILE A 429 -10.36 -24.78 -5.21
CA ILE A 429 -10.47 -23.51 -4.47
C ILE A 429 -10.33 -22.31 -5.41
N ALA A 430 -9.39 -22.36 -6.36
CA ALA A 430 -9.21 -21.27 -7.32
C ALA A 430 -10.42 -21.11 -8.26
N THR A 431 -11.13 -22.20 -8.57
CA THR A 431 -12.38 -22.15 -9.32
C THR A 431 -13.51 -21.56 -8.47
N ALA A 432 -13.64 -21.99 -7.21
CA ALA A 432 -14.63 -21.46 -6.27
C ALA A 432 -14.42 -19.95 -5.98
N CYS A 433 -13.17 -19.49 -5.93
CA CYS A 433 -12.80 -18.09 -5.77
C CYS A 433 -12.98 -17.23 -7.05
N GLY A 434 -13.22 -17.85 -8.22
CA GLY A 434 -13.27 -17.13 -9.50
C GLY A 434 -11.90 -16.69 -10.05
N ILE A 435 -10.79 -17.25 -9.53
CA ILE A 435 -9.44 -17.06 -10.08
C ILE A 435 -9.31 -17.83 -11.40
N LEU A 436 -9.80 -19.07 -11.42
CA LEU A 436 -9.92 -19.88 -12.64
C LEU A 436 -11.32 -19.72 -13.21
N LYS A 437 -11.41 -19.18 -14.42
CA LYS A 437 -12.67 -19.09 -15.16
C LYS A 437 -12.75 -20.24 -16.16
N PRO A 438 -13.78 -21.10 -16.11
CA PRO A 438 -13.96 -22.17 -17.09
C PRO A 438 -13.95 -21.60 -18.51
N GLY A 439 -13.15 -22.20 -19.42
CA GLY A 439 -13.03 -21.75 -20.81
C GLY A 439 -12.01 -20.63 -21.06
N ALA A 440 -11.36 -20.07 -20.04
CA ALA A 440 -10.26 -19.12 -20.21
C ALA A 440 -8.91 -19.84 -20.42
N ASP A 441 -7.97 -19.20 -21.13
CA ASP A 441 -6.59 -19.69 -21.28
C ASP A 441 -5.80 -19.42 -19.98
N PHE A 442 -5.66 -20.45 -19.13
CA PHE A 442 -4.93 -20.39 -17.87
C PHE A 442 -3.98 -21.57 -17.70
N LEU A 443 -2.91 -21.36 -16.92
CA LEU A 443 -1.99 -22.40 -16.49
C LEU A 443 -2.11 -22.62 -14.97
N ALA A 444 -2.20 -23.90 -14.58
CA ALA A 444 -2.06 -24.38 -13.21
C ALA A 444 -0.91 -25.37 -13.18
N LEU A 445 0.17 -25.04 -12.47
CA LEU A 445 1.41 -25.83 -12.45
C LEU A 445 1.75 -26.24 -11.02
N GLU A 446 2.46 -27.36 -10.87
CA GLU A 446 3.13 -27.71 -9.63
C GLU A 446 4.52 -27.07 -9.56
N GLY A 447 5.04 -26.81 -8.35
CA GLY A 447 6.35 -26.19 -8.13
C GLY A 447 7.51 -26.89 -8.86
N LYS A 448 7.48 -28.24 -8.91
CA LYS A 448 8.49 -29.02 -9.65
C LYS A 448 8.44 -28.76 -11.14
N GLU A 449 7.24 -28.71 -11.72
CA GLU A 449 7.04 -28.44 -13.15
C GLU A 449 7.37 -27.00 -13.50
N PHE A 450 6.97 -26.05 -12.64
CA PHE A 450 7.33 -24.64 -12.76
C PHE A 450 8.85 -24.46 -12.83
N ASN A 451 9.59 -25.04 -11.87
CA ASN A 451 11.05 -24.99 -11.86
C ASN A 451 11.67 -25.61 -13.13
N ALA A 452 11.14 -26.74 -13.61
CA ALA A 452 11.63 -27.38 -14.82
C ALA A 452 11.42 -26.52 -16.08
N ARG A 453 10.34 -25.73 -16.12
CA ARG A 453 10.03 -24.84 -17.27
C ARG A 453 10.85 -23.55 -17.27
N ILE A 454 11.20 -23.01 -16.11
CA ILE A 454 11.90 -21.71 -16.02
C ILE A 454 13.42 -21.83 -15.95
N ARG A 455 13.96 -22.99 -15.56
CA ARG A 455 15.41 -23.18 -15.39
C ARG A 455 16.07 -23.68 -16.67
N ASP A 456 17.33 -23.28 -16.87
CA ASP A 456 18.20 -23.84 -17.90
C ASP A 456 18.91 -25.12 -17.41
N ALA A 457 19.67 -25.78 -18.28
CA ALA A 457 20.40 -27.00 -17.95
C ALA A 457 21.37 -26.82 -16.75
N ASP A 458 21.83 -25.60 -16.54
CA ASP A 458 22.73 -25.20 -15.45
C ASP A 458 21.99 -24.90 -14.13
N GLY A 459 20.66 -25.02 -14.10
CA GLY A 459 19.83 -24.81 -12.92
C GLY A 459 19.54 -23.34 -12.57
N THR A 460 20.06 -22.40 -13.36
CA THR A 460 19.79 -20.96 -13.25
C THR A 460 18.41 -20.60 -13.80
N VAL A 461 17.78 -19.57 -13.24
CA VAL A 461 16.45 -19.10 -13.67
C VAL A 461 16.60 -18.25 -14.92
N ASN A 462 15.95 -18.65 -16.02
CA ASN A 462 15.94 -17.91 -17.27
C ASN A 462 14.68 -17.03 -17.36
N GLN A 463 14.89 -15.71 -17.37
CA GLN A 463 13.80 -14.73 -17.41
C GLN A 463 12.92 -14.87 -18.66
N GLN A 464 13.48 -15.19 -19.82
CA GLN A 464 12.71 -15.31 -21.06
C GLN A 464 11.73 -16.48 -21.03
N LYS A 465 12.13 -17.60 -20.40
CA LYS A 465 11.25 -18.76 -20.20
C LYS A 465 10.15 -18.43 -19.20
N LEU A 466 10.51 -17.73 -18.12
CA LEU A 466 9.54 -17.28 -17.12
C LEU A 466 8.49 -16.34 -17.75
N ASP A 467 8.91 -15.42 -18.62
CA ASP A 467 8.06 -14.48 -19.36
C ASP A 467 7.00 -15.14 -20.26
N GLN A 468 7.23 -16.40 -20.68
CA GLN A 468 6.26 -17.19 -21.44
C GLN A 468 5.21 -17.87 -20.53
N VAL A 469 5.54 -18.10 -19.26
CA VAL A 469 4.72 -18.88 -18.32
C VAL A 469 3.87 -17.98 -17.42
N TRP A 470 4.47 -16.97 -16.78
CA TRP A 470 3.79 -16.17 -15.74
C TRP A 470 2.53 -15.41 -16.21
N PRO A 471 2.40 -14.94 -17.47
CA PRO A 471 1.19 -14.23 -17.91
C PRO A 471 -0.06 -15.11 -17.85
N LYS A 472 0.09 -16.41 -18.15
CA LYS A 472 -0.99 -17.41 -18.12
C LYS A 472 -1.11 -18.14 -16.79
N LEU A 473 -0.05 -18.15 -15.99
CA LEU A 473 -0.05 -18.79 -14.67
C LEU A 473 -1.08 -18.12 -13.74
N ARG A 474 -2.01 -18.92 -13.22
CA ARG A 474 -3.04 -18.50 -12.23
C ARG A 474 -2.93 -19.27 -10.93
N VAL A 475 -2.46 -20.53 -10.98
CA VAL A 475 -2.27 -21.38 -9.81
C VAL A 475 -0.88 -21.99 -9.83
N LEU A 476 -0.11 -21.78 -8.77
CA LEU A 476 1.14 -22.49 -8.50
C LEU A 476 0.95 -23.31 -7.22
N ALA A 477 0.83 -24.62 -7.38
CA ALA A 477 0.60 -25.59 -6.31
C ALA A 477 1.90 -26.28 -5.88
N ARG A 478 1.92 -26.89 -4.69
CA ARG A 478 3.14 -27.50 -4.10
C ARG A 478 4.36 -26.57 -4.14
N ALA A 479 4.14 -25.27 -4.02
CA ALA A 479 5.18 -24.25 -4.12
C ALA A 479 6.05 -24.23 -2.86
N GLN A 480 7.37 -24.23 -3.04
CA GLN A 480 8.33 -23.97 -1.96
C GLN A 480 8.47 -22.46 -1.70
N PRO A 481 8.98 -22.04 -0.52
CA PRO A 481 9.26 -20.61 -0.25
C PRO A 481 10.12 -19.94 -1.33
N SER A 482 11.13 -20.66 -1.84
CA SER A 482 11.99 -20.23 -2.95
C SER A 482 11.20 -20.02 -4.25
N ASP A 483 10.22 -20.87 -4.55
CA ASP A 483 9.39 -20.75 -5.75
C ASP A 483 8.52 -19.49 -5.69
N LYS A 484 7.97 -19.17 -4.51
CA LYS A 484 7.21 -17.94 -4.26
C LYS A 484 8.08 -16.72 -4.56
N TYR A 485 9.29 -16.68 -4.00
CA TYR A 485 10.25 -15.60 -4.24
C TYR A 485 10.63 -15.46 -5.72
N VAL A 486 10.97 -16.56 -6.39
CA VAL A 486 11.37 -16.56 -7.81
C VAL A 486 10.23 -16.08 -8.70
N LEU A 487 9.00 -16.51 -8.45
CA LEU A 487 7.84 -16.04 -9.20
C LEU A 487 7.64 -14.53 -9.02
N VAL A 488 7.68 -14.02 -7.79
CA VAL A 488 7.50 -12.59 -7.49
C VAL A 488 8.59 -11.75 -8.15
N LYS A 489 9.86 -12.13 -7.95
CA LYS A 489 11.01 -11.47 -8.58
C LYS A 489 10.88 -11.49 -10.11
N GLY A 490 10.54 -12.64 -10.68
CA GLY A 490 10.40 -12.81 -12.12
C GLY A 490 9.29 -11.95 -12.74
N ILE A 491 8.16 -11.74 -12.04
CA ILE A 491 7.11 -10.83 -12.52
C ILE A 491 7.59 -9.38 -12.46
N ILE A 492 8.26 -8.97 -11.38
CA ILE A 492 8.78 -7.61 -11.21
C ILE A 492 9.84 -7.28 -12.28
N ASP A 493 10.70 -8.24 -12.61
CA ASP A 493 11.79 -8.09 -13.57
C ASP A 493 11.33 -8.28 -15.04
N SER A 494 10.08 -8.71 -15.25
CA SER A 494 9.53 -8.99 -16.58
C SER A 494 9.43 -7.74 -17.45
N LYS A 495 9.80 -7.88 -18.73
CA LYS A 495 9.69 -6.83 -19.75
C LYS A 495 8.66 -7.16 -20.84
N ASN A 496 7.82 -8.17 -20.61
CA ASN A 496 6.82 -8.60 -21.58
C ASN A 496 5.76 -7.50 -21.82
N THR A 497 5.40 -6.78 -20.76
CA THR A 497 4.51 -5.62 -20.83
C THR A 497 5.33 -4.34 -21.01
N LYS A 498 4.80 -3.37 -21.78
CA LYS A 498 5.48 -2.06 -21.97
C LYS A 498 5.67 -1.28 -20.65
N ALA A 499 4.83 -1.56 -19.66
CA ALA A 499 4.90 -0.99 -18.32
C ALA A 499 5.44 -2.06 -17.33
N ARG A 500 6.17 -1.63 -16.31
CA ARG A 500 6.59 -2.50 -15.20
C ARG A 500 5.36 -3.02 -14.46
N GLU A 501 5.36 -4.32 -14.19
CA GLU A 501 4.35 -4.95 -13.34
C GLU A 501 4.59 -4.58 -11.88
N VAL A 502 3.51 -4.27 -11.15
CA VAL A 502 3.55 -3.97 -9.71
C VAL A 502 2.92 -5.13 -8.98
N VAL A 503 3.71 -5.83 -8.17
CA VAL A 503 3.33 -7.09 -7.57
C VAL A 503 3.05 -6.92 -6.08
N ALA A 504 1.81 -7.21 -5.70
CA ALA A 504 1.43 -7.37 -4.31
C ALA A 504 1.45 -8.85 -3.92
N VAL A 505 1.93 -9.16 -2.72
CA VAL A 505 1.97 -10.54 -2.20
C VAL A 505 1.21 -10.59 -0.87
N THR A 506 0.43 -11.64 -0.65
CA THR A 506 -0.18 -11.91 0.67
C THR A 506 0.39 -13.18 1.26
N GLY A 507 0.61 -13.19 2.57
CA GLY A 507 1.09 -14.37 3.29
C GLY A 507 0.81 -14.29 4.78
N ASP A 508 0.81 -15.45 5.43
CA ASP A 508 0.61 -15.61 6.87
C ASP A 508 1.78 -16.38 7.52
N GLY A 509 2.48 -17.23 6.77
CA GLY A 509 3.57 -18.05 7.29
C GLY A 509 4.96 -17.40 7.22
N THR A 510 5.90 -17.95 8.01
CA THR A 510 7.34 -17.65 7.90
C THR A 510 7.90 -17.94 6.50
N ASN A 511 7.31 -18.93 5.84
CA ASN A 511 7.59 -19.33 4.45
C ASN A 511 7.32 -18.22 3.42
N ASP A 512 6.47 -17.26 3.74
CA ASP A 512 6.11 -16.17 2.84
C ASP A 512 7.00 -14.94 3.01
N ALA A 513 7.76 -14.85 4.11
CA ALA A 513 8.55 -13.67 4.45
C ALA A 513 9.51 -13.21 3.34
N PRO A 514 10.28 -14.09 2.64
CA PRO A 514 11.14 -13.66 1.54
C PRO A 514 10.35 -13.09 0.35
N ALA A 515 9.19 -13.68 0.03
CA ALA A 515 8.35 -13.21 -1.05
C ALA A 515 7.64 -11.89 -0.70
N LEU A 516 7.17 -11.76 0.55
CA LEU A 516 6.59 -10.52 1.09
C LEU A 516 7.58 -9.37 1.04
N LYS A 517 8.82 -9.60 1.46
CA LYS A 517 9.87 -8.58 1.47
C LYS A 517 10.31 -8.15 0.06
N LYS A 518 10.26 -9.07 -0.90
CA LYS A 518 10.64 -8.80 -2.30
C LYS A 518 9.54 -8.12 -3.12
N ALA A 519 8.28 -8.31 -2.72
CA ALA A 519 7.13 -7.69 -3.37
C ALA A 519 7.23 -6.16 -3.38
N ASP A 520 6.55 -5.52 -4.33
CA ASP A 520 6.39 -4.05 -4.29
C ASP A 520 5.50 -3.63 -3.11
N VAL A 521 4.56 -4.51 -2.72
CA VAL A 521 3.75 -4.38 -1.51
C VAL A 521 3.50 -5.76 -0.90
N GLY A 522 3.99 -5.99 0.33
CA GLY A 522 3.69 -7.19 1.11
C GLY A 522 2.50 -7.00 2.06
N PHE A 523 1.55 -7.94 2.06
CA PHE A 523 0.43 -8.03 2.99
C PHE A 523 0.60 -9.19 3.96
N ALA A 524 0.56 -8.91 5.26
CA ALA A 524 0.48 -9.95 6.29
C ALA A 524 -0.90 -10.03 6.93
N MET A 525 -1.31 -11.25 7.28
CA MET A 525 -2.47 -11.47 8.13
C MET A 525 -2.17 -11.01 9.56
N GLY A 526 -3.07 -10.24 10.16
CA GLY A 526 -2.92 -9.68 11.51
C GLY A 526 -3.21 -10.70 12.61
N ILE A 527 -4.17 -11.59 12.39
CA ILE A 527 -4.60 -12.59 13.38
C ILE A 527 -3.85 -13.91 13.12
N ALA A 528 -3.99 -14.48 11.94
CA ALA A 528 -3.38 -15.77 11.57
C ALA A 528 -1.88 -15.67 11.24
N GLY A 529 -1.38 -14.47 10.94
CA GLY A 529 0.00 -14.28 10.51
C GLY A 529 1.02 -14.40 11.63
N THR A 530 2.11 -15.08 11.33
CA THR A 530 3.32 -15.15 12.17
C THR A 530 3.98 -13.77 12.30
N ASP A 531 4.71 -13.54 13.40
CA ASP A 531 5.38 -12.26 13.62
C ASP A 531 6.45 -11.96 12.56
N VAL A 532 7.14 -13.00 12.08
CA VAL A 532 8.09 -12.89 10.96
C VAL A 532 7.41 -12.39 9.68
N ALA A 533 6.22 -12.90 9.36
CA ALA A 533 5.45 -12.44 8.20
C ALA A 533 4.99 -10.98 8.37
N LYS A 534 4.51 -10.61 9.57
CA LYS A 534 4.13 -9.23 9.90
C LYS A 534 5.31 -8.28 9.76
N GLU A 535 6.50 -8.67 10.24
CA GLU A 535 7.72 -7.87 10.14
C GLU A 535 8.25 -7.73 8.71
N ALA A 536 8.07 -8.75 7.87
CA ALA A 536 8.46 -8.70 6.46
C ALA A 536 7.49 -7.90 5.57
N SER A 537 6.24 -7.68 6.03
CA SER A 537 5.17 -7.01 5.28
C SER A 537 5.15 -5.49 5.41
N ASP A 538 4.54 -4.82 4.42
CA ASP A 538 4.34 -3.37 4.42
C ASP A 538 2.97 -2.96 4.97
N ILE A 539 1.96 -3.80 4.79
CA ILE A 539 0.59 -3.59 5.25
C ILE A 539 0.13 -4.83 6.02
N ILE A 540 -0.39 -4.62 7.23
CA ILE A 540 -1.00 -5.68 8.04
C ILE A 540 -2.52 -5.58 7.97
N LEU A 541 -3.18 -6.66 7.60
CA LEU A 541 -4.64 -6.77 7.62
C LEU A 541 -5.10 -7.17 9.02
N THR A 542 -5.68 -6.24 9.77
CA THR A 542 -6.07 -6.51 11.17
C THR A 542 -7.27 -7.45 11.31
N ASP A 543 -8.02 -7.67 10.23
CA ASP A 543 -9.23 -8.50 10.16
C ASP A 543 -9.07 -9.79 9.32
N ASP A 544 -7.87 -10.05 8.80
CA ASP A 544 -7.57 -11.18 7.90
C ASP A 544 -8.54 -11.32 6.71
N ASN A 545 -9.07 -10.19 6.24
CA ASN A 545 -10.08 -10.18 5.18
C ASN A 545 -9.49 -9.73 3.83
N PHE A 546 -9.71 -10.52 2.78
CA PHE A 546 -9.28 -10.17 1.42
C PHE A 546 -9.95 -8.88 0.89
N THR A 547 -11.15 -8.53 1.38
CA THR A 547 -11.81 -7.26 1.03
C THR A 547 -11.00 -6.03 1.46
N SER A 548 -10.20 -6.15 2.51
CA SER A 548 -9.30 -5.09 2.98
C SER A 548 -8.22 -4.76 1.94
N ILE A 549 -7.77 -5.74 1.15
CA ILE A 549 -6.85 -5.53 0.03
C ILE A 549 -7.52 -4.70 -1.07
N VAL A 550 -8.79 -4.97 -1.39
CA VAL A 550 -9.55 -4.17 -2.36
C VAL A 550 -9.65 -2.72 -1.88
N LYS A 551 -9.92 -2.51 -0.59
CA LYS A 551 -9.93 -1.16 0.00
C LYS A 551 -8.55 -0.50 -0.07
N ALA A 552 -7.46 -1.24 0.14
CA ALA A 552 -6.10 -0.72 0.01
C ALA A 552 -5.81 -0.26 -1.43
N VAL A 553 -6.25 -1.00 -2.46
CA VAL A 553 -6.18 -0.55 -3.86
C VAL A 553 -6.97 0.74 -4.07
N MET A 554 -8.19 0.82 -3.54
CA MET A 554 -9.03 2.03 -3.65
C MET A 554 -8.35 3.25 -3.02
N TRP A 555 -7.80 3.10 -1.81
CA TRP A 555 -7.07 4.15 -1.11
C TRP A 555 -5.80 4.57 -1.87
N GLY A 556 -5.02 3.61 -2.39
CA GLY A 556 -3.84 3.92 -3.19
C GLY A 556 -4.16 4.70 -4.47
N ARG A 557 -5.22 4.30 -5.19
CA ARG A 557 -5.71 5.07 -6.35
C ARG A 557 -6.20 6.46 -5.95
N ASN A 558 -6.85 6.59 -4.80
CA ASN A 558 -7.34 7.86 -4.29
C ASN A 558 -6.20 8.83 -3.90
N VAL A 559 -5.11 8.33 -3.32
CA VAL A 559 -3.92 9.14 -3.01
C VAL A 559 -3.36 9.77 -4.28
N TYR A 560 -3.17 8.96 -5.32
CA TYR A 560 -2.69 9.45 -6.61
C TYR A 560 -3.61 10.52 -7.22
N ASP A 561 -4.92 10.26 -7.22
CA ASP A 561 -5.94 11.20 -7.72
C ASP A 561 -5.95 12.51 -6.94
N SER A 562 -5.86 12.44 -5.62
CA SER A 562 -5.86 13.62 -4.75
C SER A 562 -4.64 14.49 -5.03
N ILE A 563 -3.48 13.87 -5.26
CA ILE A 563 -2.26 14.56 -5.64
C ILE A 563 -2.36 15.15 -7.06
N ALA A 564 -2.95 14.42 -8.00
CA ALA A 564 -3.18 14.92 -9.37
C ALA A 564 -4.16 16.11 -9.40
N LYS A 565 -5.24 16.08 -8.60
CA LYS A 565 -6.18 17.20 -8.42
C LYS A 565 -5.47 18.44 -7.88
N PHE A 566 -4.70 18.27 -6.82
CA PHE A 566 -3.88 19.34 -6.24
C PHE A 566 -2.88 19.90 -7.25
N LEU A 567 -2.15 19.04 -7.96
CA LEU A 567 -1.19 19.44 -8.99
C LEU A 567 -1.83 20.21 -10.13
N GLN A 568 -2.97 19.75 -10.64
CA GLN A 568 -3.71 20.46 -11.67
C GLN A 568 -4.08 21.85 -11.18
N PHE A 569 -4.64 21.97 -9.99
CA PHE A 569 -4.99 23.25 -9.40
C PHE A 569 -3.76 24.18 -9.26
N GLN A 570 -2.71 23.69 -8.59
CA GLN A 570 -1.48 24.42 -8.28
C GLN A 570 -0.75 24.90 -9.53
N LEU A 571 -0.53 24.00 -10.49
CA LEU A 571 0.14 24.34 -11.75
C LEU A 571 -0.66 25.39 -12.53
N THR A 572 -1.99 25.27 -12.54
CA THR A 572 -2.80 26.19 -13.32
C THR A 572 -2.78 27.60 -12.72
N VAL A 573 -2.77 27.73 -11.39
CA VAL A 573 -2.63 29.05 -10.73
C VAL A 573 -1.22 29.62 -10.96
N ASN A 574 -0.17 28.80 -10.85
CA ASN A 574 1.21 29.22 -11.09
C ASN A 574 1.43 29.78 -12.50
N VAL A 575 0.97 29.05 -13.52
CA VAL A 575 1.11 29.48 -14.92
C VAL A 575 0.39 30.80 -15.16
N VAL A 576 -0.83 30.96 -14.64
CA VAL A 576 -1.57 32.23 -14.79
C VAL A 576 -0.87 33.35 -14.05
N ALA A 577 -0.48 33.16 -12.78
CA ALA A 577 0.16 34.20 -11.98
C ALA A 577 1.49 34.67 -12.58
N VAL A 578 2.33 33.75 -13.05
CA VAL A 578 3.60 34.07 -13.72
C VAL A 578 3.34 34.80 -15.04
N THR A 579 2.33 34.38 -15.81
CA THR A 579 1.99 35.07 -17.08
C THR A 579 1.47 36.48 -16.84
N ILE A 580 0.61 36.67 -15.83
CA ILE A 580 0.09 37.99 -15.43
C ILE A 580 1.23 38.91 -15.02
N ALA A 581 2.12 38.43 -14.17
CA ALA A 581 3.25 39.23 -13.71
C ALA A 581 4.20 39.58 -14.86
N PHE A 582 4.49 38.63 -15.76
CA PHE A 582 5.34 38.85 -16.93
C PHE A 582 4.74 39.87 -17.90
N ILE A 583 3.47 39.70 -18.30
CA ILE A 583 2.80 40.60 -19.23
C ILE A 583 2.58 41.98 -18.59
N GLY A 584 2.20 42.02 -17.31
CA GLY A 584 2.05 43.26 -16.54
C GLY A 584 3.35 44.07 -16.50
N ALA A 585 4.45 43.42 -16.15
CA ALA A 585 5.78 44.04 -16.16
C ALA A 585 6.16 44.57 -17.56
N CYS A 586 5.90 43.81 -18.62
CA CYS A 586 6.21 44.23 -19.99
C CYS A 586 5.34 45.40 -20.49
N ALA A 587 4.06 45.46 -20.08
CA ALA A 587 3.09 46.41 -20.61
C ALA A 587 2.95 47.69 -19.77
N ILE A 588 2.93 47.56 -18.44
CA ILE A 588 2.55 48.62 -17.50
C ILE A 588 3.74 49.08 -16.65
N SER A 589 4.91 48.42 -16.75
CA SER A 589 6.11 48.71 -15.93
C SER A 589 5.90 48.55 -14.41
N ASP A 590 4.76 48.01 -14.00
CA ASP A 590 4.44 47.57 -12.65
C ASP A 590 3.66 46.24 -12.75
N SER A 591 3.71 45.43 -11.70
CA SER A 591 2.91 44.22 -11.59
C SER A 591 1.48 44.59 -11.14
N PRO A 592 0.43 44.07 -11.80
CA PRO A 592 -0.96 44.33 -11.40
C PRO A 592 -1.31 43.74 -10.03
N LEU A 593 -0.49 42.83 -9.50
CA LEU A 593 -0.62 42.25 -8.17
C LEU A 593 0.58 42.67 -7.31
N LYS A 594 0.31 43.25 -6.15
CA LYS A 594 1.34 43.68 -5.19
C LYS A 594 1.91 42.49 -4.42
N ALA A 595 3.10 42.65 -3.85
CA ALA A 595 3.83 41.56 -3.18
C ALA A 595 3.03 40.86 -2.06
N VAL A 596 2.32 41.61 -1.22
CA VAL A 596 1.50 41.03 -0.12
C VAL A 596 0.30 40.25 -0.66
N GLN A 597 -0.35 40.76 -1.72
CA GLN A 597 -1.45 40.07 -2.40
C GLN A 597 -0.99 38.75 -3.04
N MET A 598 0.22 38.75 -3.61
CA MET A 598 0.84 37.55 -4.16
C MET A 598 1.17 36.51 -3.09
N LEU A 599 1.60 36.93 -1.90
CA LEU A 599 1.79 36.02 -0.76
C LEU A 599 0.46 35.41 -0.27
N TRP A 600 -0.63 36.18 -0.27
CA TRP A 600 -1.97 35.66 0.03
C TRP A 600 -2.42 34.61 -0.99
N VAL A 601 -2.23 34.89 -2.29
CA VAL A 601 -2.46 33.90 -3.35
C VAL A 601 -1.64 32.64 -3.13
N ASN A 602 -0.35 32.78 -2.80
CA ASN A 602 0.54 31.66 -2.52
C ASN A 602 0.03 30.80 -1.35
N LEU A 603 -0.44 31.43 -0.27
CA LEU A 603 -1.01 30.73 0.88
C LEU A 603 -2.27 29.93 0.51
N ILE A 604 -3.18 30.54 -0.28
CA ILE A 604 -4.39 29.87 -0.77
C ILE A 604 -4.00 28.65 -1.61
N MET A 605 -3.09 28.83 -2.56
CA MET A 605 -2.84 27.81 -3.56
C MET A 605 -1.96 26.65 -3.08
N ASP A 606 -0.96 26.92 -2.24
CA ASP A 606 -0.07 25.89 -1.74
C ASP A 606 -0.65 25.20 -0.49
N THR A 607 -0.78 25.94 0.61
CA THR A 607 -1.04 25.31 1.92
C THR A 607 -2.52 24.99 2.12
N LEU A 608 -3.41 25.92 1.82
CA LEU A 608 -4.86 25.72 2.04
C LEU A 608 -5.44 24.73 1.03
N ALA A 609 -5.11 24.89 -0.26
CA ALA A 609 -5.62 23.98 -1.29
C ALA A 609 -4.99 22.58 -1.23
N SER A 610 -3.73 22.44 -0.80
CA SER A 610 -3.17 21.10 -0.57
C SER A 610 -3.96 20.37 0.52
N LEU A 611 -4.28 21.02 1.64
CA LEU A 611 -5.09 20.42 2.69
C LEU A 611 -6.53 20.12 2.24
N ALA A 612 -7.15 21.01 1.46
CA ALA A 612 -8.51 20.86 0.97
C ALA A 612 -8.66 19.72 -0.06
N LEU A 613 -7.74 19.63 -1.02
CA LEU A 613 -7.79 18.67 -2.13
C LEU A 613 -7.15 17.31 -1.79
N ALA A 614 -6.20 17.26 -0.86
CA ALA A 614 -5.56 16.01 -0.42
C ALA A 614 -6.46 15.11 0.45
N THR A 615 -7.57 15.64 0.98
CA THR A 615 -8.39 14.97 2.00
C THR A 615 -9.68 14.33 1.46
N GLU A 616 -9.80 14.16 0.14
CA GLU A 616 -10.96 13.52 -0.46
C GLU A 616 -11.08 12.02 -0.13
N MET A 617 -12.32 11.54 -0.03
CA MET A 617 -12.62 10.13 0.23
C MET A 617 -12.69 9.33 -1.09
N PRO A 618 -12.24 8.05 -1.07
CA PRO A 618 -12.28 7.19 -2.24
C PRO A 618 -13.72 6.90 -2.70
N THR A 619 -13.89 6.63 -3.99
CA THR A 619 -15.16 6.21 -4.60
C THR A 619 -14.97 4.88 -5.32
N GLU A 620 -16.01 4.05 -5.42
CA GLU A 620 -15.92 2.76 -6.14
C GLU A 620 -15.66 2.95 -7.65
N ASP A 621 -16.00 4.12 -8.21
CA ASP A 621 -15.69 4.50 -9.60
C ASP A 621 -14.19 4.45 -9.90
N LEU A 622 -13.32 4.58 -8.88
CA LEU A 622 -11.87 4.43 -9.00
C LEU A 622 -11.44 3.02 -9.43
N LEU A 623 -12.28 2.00 -9.20
CA LEU A 623 -12.00 0.62 -9.59
C LEU A 623 -12.26 0.37 -11.08
N ASN A 624 -13.11 1.16 -11.74
CA ASN A 624 -13.63 0.87 -13.07
C ASN A 624 -12.78 1.40 -14.24
N ARG A 625 -11.56 1.91 -13.99
CA ARG A 625 -10.83 2.65 -15.02
C ARG A 625 -9.33 2.36 -15.07
N GLN A 626 -8.74 2.78 -16.19
CA GLN A 626 -7.30 2.83 -16.44
C GLN A 626 -6.81 4.28 -16.52
N PHE A 627 -5.55 4.50 -16.16
CA PHE A 627 -4.95 5.80 -15.79
C PHE A 627 -5.02 6.88 -16.89
N PHE A 628 -5.35 8.13 -16.51
CA PHE A 628 -5.22 9.30 -17.39
C PHE A 628 -5.10 10.60 -16.57
N ILE A 629 -4.06 11.40 -16.84
CA ILE A 629 -3.95 12.79 -16.38
C ILE A 629 -4.08 13.70 -17.60
N PHE A 630 -4.96 14.69 -17.52
CA PHE A 630 -5.11 15.72 -18.54
C PHE A 630 -4.77 17.09 -17.96
N LEU A 631 -3.76 17.77 -18.50
CA LEU A 631 -3.55 19.19 -18.22
C LEU A 631 -4.54 20.01 -19.05
N ARG A 632 -5.50 20.68 -18.40
CA ARG A 632 -6.45 21.59 -19.06
C ARG A 632 -5.83 22.99 -19.17
N PHE A 633 -5.40 23.36 -20.37
CA PHE A 633 -4.93 24.72 -20.65
C PHE A 633 -5.99 25.49 -21.44
N CYS A 634 -6.74 26.32 -20.74
CA CYS A 634 -7.61 27.34 -21.36
C CYS A 634 -7.72 28.63 -20.52
N LYS A 635 -6.91 28.80 -19.46
CA LYS A 635 -6.96 30.02 -18.63
C LYS A 635 -6.33 31.25 -19.27
N LEU A 636 -5.53 31.06 -20.31
CA LEU A 636 -4.76 32.14 -20.95
C LEU A 636 -5.60 33.04 -21.86
N ILE A 637 -6.74 32.58 -22.39
CA ILE A 637 -7.47 33.29 -23.44
C ILE A 637 -8.30 34.47 -22.89
N PHE A 638 -8.94 34.32 -21.72
CA PHE A 638 -9.82 35.38 -21.20
C PHE A 638 -9.08 36.61 -20.70
N LEU A 639 -7.92 36.42 -20.08
CA LEU A 639 -7.11 37.56 -19.66
C LEU A 639 -6.40 38.22 -20.85
N GLN A 640 -6.09 37.44 -21.89
CA GLN A 640 -5.51 37.96 -23.13
C GLN A 640 -6.50 38.87 -23.87
N GLU A 641 -7.80 38.57 -23.88
CA GLU A 641 -8.83 39.48 -24.42
C GLU A 641 -9.06 40.73 -23.54
N ALA A 642 -8.97 40.59 -22.22
CA ALA A 642 -9.05 41.74 -21.31
C ALA A 642 -7.86 42.70 -21.50
N ILE A 643 -6.65 42.18 -21.71
CA ILE A 643 -5.44 42.96 -21.98
C ILE A 643 -5.41 43.48 -23.43
N ARG A 644 -5.96 42.74 -24.40
CA ARG A 644 -6.06 43.18 -25.81
C ARG A 644 -7.09 44.29 -25.98
N SER A 645 -8.18 44.27 -25.22
CA SER A 645 -9.16 45.37 -25.13
C SER A 645 -8.55 46.67 -24.60
N TYR A 646 -7.39 46.61 -23.94
CA TYR A 646 -6.67 47.79 -23.43
C TYR A 646 -5.64 48.38 -24.42
N LYS A 647 -5.33 47.67 -25.52
CA LYS A 647 -4.36 48.06 -26.56
C LYS A 647 -5.02 48.53 -27.88
N VAL A 648 -6.17 49.20 -27.81
CA VAL A 648 -6.67 50.02 -28.92
C VAL A 648 -6.67 51.48 -28.45
N PRO A 649 -5.78 52.35 -28.97
CA PRO A 649 -5.71 53.76 -28.58
C PRO A 649 -6.91 54.62 -29.00
N ASP A 650 -7.87 54.06 -29.76
CA ASP A 650 -8.87 54.85 -30.50
C ASP A 650 -10.30 54.74 -29.96
N LEU A 651 -10.48 54.35 -28.70
CA LEU A 651 -11.80 54.40 -28.04
C LEU A 651 -11.72 54.98 -26.63
N SER A 652 -11.13 56.16 -26.52
CA SER A 652 -10.95 56.93 -25.29
C SER A 652 -12.26 57.50 -24.68
N ASN A 653 -13.42 56.86 -24.83
CA ASN A 653 -14.68 57.38 -24.26
C ASN A 653 -15.69 56.32 -23.77
N ASN A 654 -15.33 55.03 -23.66
CA ASN A 654 -16.30 54.00 -23.23
C ASN A 654 -15.81 53.02 -22.17
N ALA A 655 -14.68 53.27 -21.49
CA ALA A 655 -14.27 52.45 -20.34
C ALA A 655 -15.26 52.58 -19.15
N ASP A 656 -15.96 53.71 -19.04
CA ASP A 656 -17.03 53.97 -18.05
C ASP A 656 -18.31 53.14 -18.26
N LYS A 657 -18.43 52.35 -19.34
CA LYS A 657 -19.67 51.62 -19.66
C LYS A 657 -19.77 50.20 -19.13
N PHE A 658 -18.67 49.55 -18.75
CA PHE A 658 -18.73 48.16 -18.27
C PHE A 658 -18.78 48.02 -16.75
N ILE A 659 -18.20 48.97 -16.00
CA ILE A 659 -18.27 49.02 -14.54
C ILE A 659 -18.41 50.50 -14.11
N PRO A 660 -19.54 50.92 -13.53
CA PRO A 660 -19.71 52.30 -13.07
C PRO A 660 -18.69 52.65 -11.98
N GLY A 661 -18.02 53.80 -12.10
CA GLY A 661 -17.19 54.38 -11.03
C GLY A 661 -15.74 53.89 -10.93
N THR A 662 -15.20 53.22 -11.95
CA THR A 662 -13.76 52.87 -11.99
C THR A 662 -12.97 53.89 -12.81
N GLU A 663 -12.30 54.83 -12.14
CA GLU A 663 -11.28 55.66 -12.79
C GLU A 663 -10.20 54.76 -13.42
N SER A 664 -9.85 55.05 -14.68
CA SER A 664 -8.77 54.36 -15.39
C SER A 664 -7.50 54.48 -14.56
N GLY A 665 -6.88 53.37 -14.17
CA GLY A 665 -5.63 53.33 -13.40
C GLY A 665 -4.40 53.90 -14.14
N ARG A 666 -4.62 54.72 -15.18
CA ARG A 666 -3.63 55.52 -15.93
C ARG A 666 -3.45 56.92 -15.33
N VAL A 667 -3.57 57.10 -14.01
CA VAL A 667 -3.06 58.33 -13.40
C VAL A 667 -1.56 58.17 -13.21
N GLU A 668 -0.83 59.14 -13.73
CA GLU A 668 0.62 59.18 -13.96
C GLU A 668 1.46 58.70 -12.76
N GLY A 669 2.22 57.63 -12.98
CA GLY A 669 3.68 57.77 -13.02
C GLY A 669 4.42 58.18 -11.74
N LYS A 670 4.00 57.78 -10.54
CA LYS A 670 4.91 57.70 -9.37
C LYS A 670 4.72 56.41 -8.57
N ILE A 671 5.85 55.76 -8.28
CA ILE A 671 5.94 54.61 -7.38
C ILE A 671 5.49 55.08 -5.99
N GLY A 672 4.38 54.54 -5.46
CA GLY A 672 3.81 54.92 -4.15
C GLY A 672 2.38 55.48 -4.15
N HIS A 673 1.63 55.45 -5.26
CA HIS A 673 0.23 55.90 -5.27
C HIS A 673 -0.71 55.03 -4.41
N ALA A 674 -1.77 55.67 -3.88
CA ALA A 674 -2.84 55.04 -3.10
C ALA A 674 -3.49 53.85 -3.83
N PRO A 675 -3.99 52.83 -3.10
CA PRO A 675 -4.57 51.64 -3.70
C PRO A 675 -5.76 52.02 -4.60
N THR A 676 -5.65 51.73 -5.90
CA THR A 676 -6.72 52.04 -6.84
C THR A 676 -7.81 50.96 -6.80
N ALA A 677 -9.06 51.37 -6.99
CA ALA A 677 -10.18 50.46 -7.13
C ALA A 677 -9.96 49.47 -8.29
N HIS A 678 -9.28 49.90 -9.36
CA HIS A 678 -8.97 49.05 -10.51
C HIS A 678 -8.07 47.85 -10.18
N PHE A 679 -6.94 48.06 -9.49
CA PHE A 679 -6.07 46.96 -9.07
C PHE A 679 -6.74 46.05 -8.05
N THR A 680 -7.63 46.60 -7.22
CA THR A 680 -8.40 45.81 -6.25
C THR A 680 -9.42 44.88 -6.94
N ILE A 681 -10.07 45.34 -8.02
CA ILE A 681 -10.96 44.49 -8.84
C ILE A 681 -10.18 43.35 -9.50
N ILE A 682 -8.98 43.63 -10.04
CA ILE A 682 -8.12 42.60 -10.64
C ILE A 682 -7.73 41.55 -9.59
N PHE A 683 -7.26 41.99 -8.42
CA PHE A 683 -6.92 41.11 -7.31
C PHE A 683 -8.11 40.26 -6.85
N ASN A 684 -9.26 40.89 -6.59
CA ASN A 684 -10.45 40.19 -6.10
C ASN A 684 -11.00 39.19 -7.13
N THR A 685 -11.05 39.58 -8.41
CA THR A 685 -11.46 38.70 -9.50
C THR A 685 -10.53 37.49 -9.62
N PHE A 686 -9.21 37.71 -9.53
CA PHE A 686 -8.22 36.65 -9.61
C PHE A 686 -8.37 35.62 -8.47
N VAL A 687 -8.60 36.07 -7.23
CA VAL A 687 -8.84 35.16 -6.09
C VAL A 687 -10.17 34.40 -6.24
N LEU A 688 -11.26 35.07 -6.61
CA LEU A 688 -12.57 34.42 -6.79
C LEU A 688 -12.57 33.41 -7.94
N MET A 689 -11.88 33.71 -9.05
CA MET A 689 -11.67 32.75 -10.14
C MET A 689 -10.83 31.54 -9.67
N THR A 690 -9.83 31.78 -8.82
CA THR A 690 -9.03 30.69 -8.24
C THR A 690 -9.88 29.78 -7.34
N LEU A 691 -10.71 30.35 -6.46
CA LEU A 691 -11.64 29.59 -5.61
C LEU A 691 -12.67 28.78 -6.41
N CYS A 692 -13.19 29.33 -7.50
CA CYS A 692 -14.10 28.61 -8.39
C CYS A 692 -13.37 27.51 -9.17
N ASN A 693 -12.15 27.78 -9.62
CA ASN A 693 -11.31 26.77 -10.26
C ASN A 693 -10.93 25.63 -9.30
N GLU A 694 -10.82 25.88 -7.99
CA GLU A 694 -10.60 24.84 -6.98
C GLU A 694 -11.71 23.78 -7.01
N ILE A 695 -12.97 24.19 -7.17
CA ILE A 695 -14.12 23.30 -7.32
C ILE A 695 -14.01 22.48 -8.62
N ASN A 696 -13.64 23.13 -9.74
CA ASN A 696 -13.44 22.45 -11.03
C ASN A 696 -12.29 21.43 -10.98
N ALA A 697 -11.21 21.74 -10.26
CA ALA A 697 -10.02 20.90 -10.18
C ALA A 697 -10.24 19.60 -9.41
N ARG A 698 -11.32 19.48 -8.62
CA ARG A 698 -11.70 18.23 -7.94
C ARG A 698 -12.01 17.10 -8.92
N LYS A 699 -12.40 17.42 -10.16
CA LYS A 699 -12.81 16.43 -11.19
C LYS A 699 -11.86 16.43 -12.38
N ILE A 700 -10.96 15.45 -12.39
CA ILE A 700 -9.89 15.35 -13.41
C ILE A 700 -10.29 14.48 -14.62
N HIS A 701 -11.21 13.53 -14.46
CA HIS A 701 -11.54 12.52 -15.49
C HIS A 701 -12.70 12.89 -16.42
N GLY A 702 -12.99 14.17 -16.60
CA GLY A 702 -14.07 14.61 -17.50
C GLY A 702 -15.48 14.42 -16.94
N GLU A 703 -15.62 14.23 -15.63
CA GLU A 703 -16.92 14.22 -14.96
C GLU A 703 -17.60 15.59 -15.08
N ARG A 704 -18.86 15.60 -15.53
CA ARG A 704 -19.65 16.84 -15.68
C ARG A 704 -20.13 17.41 -14.35
N ASN A 705 -20.44 16.55 -13.37
CA ASN A 705 -20.96 17.02 -12.09
C ASN A 705 -19.82 17.35 -11.10
N VAL A 706 -19.39 18.62 -11.11
CA VAL A 706 -18.36 19.15 -10.18
C VAL A 706 -18.83 19.26 -8.73
N PHE A 707 -20.14 19.31 -8.49
CA PHE A 707 -20.71 19.38 -7.13
C PHE A 707 -20.93 18.01 -6.48
N LYS A 708 -20.87 16.91 -7.26
CA LYS A 708 -21.05 15.54 -6.75
C LYS A 708 -19.99 15.24 -5.69
N GLY A 709 -20.43 14.98 -4.46
CA GLY A 709 -19.56 14.62 -3.34
C GLY A 709 -18.82 15.79 -2.71
N ILE A 710 -19.27 17.05 -2.85
CA ILE A 710 -18.65 18.20 -2.18
C ILE A 710 -18.81 18.16 -0.66
N PHE A 711 -20.00 17.83 -0.18
CA PHE A 711 -20.31 17.75 1.25
C PHE A 711 -19.71 16.52 1.94
N THR A 712 -19.17 15.58 1.16
CA THR A 712 -18.48 14.40 1.67
C THR A 712 -17.16 14.77 2.33
N ASN A 713 -16.51 15.85 1.89
CA ASN A 713 -15.30 16.38 2.51
C ASN A 713 -15.60 17.67 3.31
N PRO A 714 -15.78 17.60 4.64
CA PRO A 714 -16.05 18.79 5.44
C PRO A 714 -14.85 19.75 5.50
N ILE A 715 -13.62 19.24 5.40
CA ILE A 715 -12.39 20.06 5.43
C ILE A 715 -12.37 21.00 4.21
N PHE A 716 -12.70 20.47 3.03
CA PHE A 716 -12.82 21.27 1.81
C PHE A 716 -13.82 22.41 1.97
N CYS A 717 -15.03 22.10 2.47
CA CYS A 717 -16.07 23.11 2.64
C CYS A 717 -15.67 24.21 3.63
N VAL A 718 -15.05 23.83 4.76
CA VAL A 718 -14.58 24.78 5.77
C VAL A 718 -13.49 25.70 5.21
N ILE A 719 -12.49 25.15 4.51
CA ILE A 719 -11.40 25.95 3.92
C ILE A 719 -11.95 26.89 2.86
N TRP A 720 -12.81 26.40 1.97
CA TRP A 720 -13.37 27.21 0.88
C TRP A 720 -14.19 28.40 1.42
N ILE A 721 -15.07 28.15 2.41
CA ILE A 721 -15.88 29.20 3.06
C ILE A 721 -14.98 30.17 3.84
N ALA A 722 -14.00 29.66 4.59
CA ALA A 722 -13.07 30.48 5.37
C ALA A 722 -12.24 31.41 4.47
N THR A 723 -11.77 30.92 3.31
CA THR A 723 -11.03 31.74 2.34
C THR A 723 -11.92 32.80 1.71
N LEU A 724 -13.19 32.47 1.39
CA LEU A 724 -14.14 33.45 0.85
C LEU A 724 -14.44 34.57 1.86
N ILE A 725 -14.68 34.21 3.12
CA ILE A 725 -14.93 35.18 4.20
C ILE A 725 -13.68 36.04 4.45
N SER A 726 -12.49 35.43 4.47
CA SER A 726 -11.23 36.15 4.64
C SER A 726 -10.99 37.12 3.49
N GLN A 727 -11.29 36.72 2.25
CA GLN A 727 -11.17 37.58 1.08
C GLN A 727 -12.09 38.80 1.18
N TYR A 728 -13.32 38.63 1.67
CA TYR A 728 -14.23 39.76 1.93
C TYR A 728 -13.62 40.76 2.92
N PHE A 729 -13.11 40.27 4.06
CA PHE A 729 -12.48 41.14 5.07
C PHE A 729 -11.21 41.83 4.57
N ILE A 730 -10.38 41.13 3.77
CA ILE A 730 -9.15 41.69 3.19
C ILE A 730 -9.47 42.85 2.22
N VAL A 731 -10.53 42.72 1.43
CA VAL A 731 -10.89 43.75 0.44
C VAL A 731 -11.51 44.97 1.14
N GLU A 732 -12.42 44.78 2.10
CA GLU A 732 -13.14 45.92 2.71
C GLU A 732 -12.41 46.59 3.87
N TYR A 733 -11.61 45.84 4.62
CA TYR A 733 -10.94 46.35 5.83
C TYR A 733 -9.41 46.23 5.76
N GLY A 734 -8.86 45.52 4.79
CA GLY A 734 -7.42 45.24 4.68
C GLY A 734 -6.58 46.28 3.94
N GLY A 735 -7.15 47.44 3.58
CA GLY A 735 -6.54 48.38 2.64
C GLY A 735 -5.12 48.85 2.95
N HIS A 736 -4.81 49.09 4.24
CA HIS A 736 -3.48 49.54 4.65
C HIS A 736 -2.40 48.45 4.51
N TRP A 737 -2.77 47.17 4.68
CA TRP A 737 -1.82 46.05 4.70
C TRP A 737 -1.72 45.34 3.36
N PHE A 738 -2.84 45.22 2.66
CA PHE A 738 -2.97 44.49 1.39
C PHE A 738 -3.04 45.41 0.16
N SER A 739 -2.93 46.73 0.35
CA SER A 739 -3.06 47.73 -0.72
C SER A 739 -4.36 47.54 -1.51
N THR A 740 -5.46 47.33 -0.80
CA THR A 740 -6.82 47.19 -1.34
C THR A 740 -7.64 48.46 -1.10
N HIS A 741 -8.59 48.72 -2.00
CA HIS A 741 -9.59 49.77 -1.84
C HIS A 741 -10.97 49.12 -1.66
N PRO A 742 -11.80 49.56 -0.69
CA PRO A 742 -13.14 49.01 -0.51
C PRO A 742 -13.94 49.05 -1.81
N LEU A 743 -14.58 47.92 -2.15
CA LEU A 743 -15.31 47.78 -3.41
C LEU A 743 -16.80 48.06 -3.21
N THR A 744 -17.45 48.60 -4.25
CA THR A 744 -18.91 48.72 -4.24
C THR A 744 -19.58 47.37 -4.49
N TRP A 745 -20.85 47.22 -4.07
CA TRP A 745 -21.63 46.01 -4.32
C TRP A 745 -21.72 45.63 -5.80
N VAL A 746 -21.73 46.62 -6.71
CA VAL A 746 -21.74 46.37 -8.16
C VAL A 746 -20.40 45.77 -8.63
N GLN A 747 -19.28 46.30 -8.13
CA GLN A 747 -17.95 45.77 -8.45
C GLN A 747 -17.78 44.35 -7.89
N TRP A 748 -18.27 44.08 -6.68
CA TRP A 748 -18.31 42.71 -6.12
C TRP A 748 -19.12 41.75 -6.99
N ALA A 749 -20.31 42.16 -7.45
CA ALA A 749 -21.15 41.33 -8.31
C ALA A 749 -20.44 40.99 -9.64
N VAL A 750 -19.68 41.93 -10.22
CA VAL A 750 -18.86 41.69 -11.42
C VAL A 750 -17.76 40.67 -11.14
N CYS A 751 -17.02 40.82 -10.03
CA CYS A 751 -15.97 39.87 -9.64
C CYS A 751 -16.53 38.45 -9.42
N ILE A 752 -17.68 38.33 -8.76
CA ILE A 752 -18.38 37.05 -8.55
C ILE A 752 -18.85 36.47 -9.90
N GLY A 753 -19.35 37.31 -10.80
CA GLY A 753 -19.76 36.91 -12.15
C GLY A 753 -18.62 36.26 -12.93
N PHE A 754 -17.41 36.82 -12.87
CA PHE A 754 -16.21 36.21 -13.47
C PHE A 754 -15.83 34.89 -12.80
N GLY A 755 -15.92 34.79 -11.46
CA GLY A 755 -15.70 33.55 -10.73
C GLY A 755 -16.66 32.42 -11.17
N LEU A 756 -17.97 32.72 -11.22
CA LEU A 756 -18.98 31.77 -11.71
C LEU A 756 -18.81 31.45 -13.20
N GLY A 757 -18.34 32.41 -14.00
CA GLY A 757 -17.96 32.21 -15.39
C GLY A 757 -16.91 31.11 -15.57
N GLU A 758 -15.92 31.03 -14.68
CA GLU A 758 -14.90 29.97 -14.68
C GLU A 758 -15.51 28.57 -14.44
N LEU A 759 -16.53 28.46 -13.57
CA LEU A 759 -17.25 27.19 -13.38
C LEU A 759 -17.92 26.72 -14.67
N ILE A 760 -18.62 27.62 -15.35
CA ILE A 760 -19.32 27.34 -16.60
C ILE A 760 -18.31 27.01 -17.70
N TRP A 761 -17.25 27.80 -17.84
CA TRP A 761 -16.23 27.58 -18.85
C TRP A 761 -15.51 26.24 -18.67
N GLY A 762 -15.25 25.84 -17.42
CA GLY A 762 -14.74 24.51 -17.09
C GLY A 762 -15.60 23.37 -17.65
N GLN A 763 -16.93 23.53 -17.64
CA GLN A 763 -17.89 22.55 -18.20
C GLN A 763 -17.96 22.58 -19.74
N VAL A 764 -17.71 23.74 -20.35
CA VAL A 764 -17.60 23.83 -21.81
C VAL A 764 -16.36 23.08 -22.28
N ILE A 765 -15.22 23.27 -21.60
CA ILE A 765 -13.96 22.56 -21.93
C ILE A 765 -14.13 21.04 -21.78
N THR A 766 -14.84 20.57 -20.74
CA THR A 766 -15.08 19.12 -20.55
C THR A 766 -15.97 18.52 -21.63
N SER A 767 -16.76 19.34 -22.33
CA SER A 767 -17.65 18.91 -23.40
C SER A 767 -16.96 18.77 -24.75
N ILE A 768 -15.73 19.26 -24.91
CA ILE A 768 -14.95 19.14 -26.14
C ILE A 768 -14.19 17.79 -26.12
N PRO A 769 -14.58 16.81 -26.95
CA PRO A 769 -13.90 15.52 -26.97
C PRO A 769 -12.46 15.66 -27.47
N THR A 770 -11.54 14.97 -26.79
CA THR A 770 -10.10 14.99 -27.09
C THR A 770 -9.75 14.50 -28.49
N SER A 771 -10.66 13.79 -29.17
CA SER A 771 -10.52 13.37 -30.57
C SER A 771 -10.41 14.54 -31.56
N VAL A 772 -10.90 15.73 -31.19
CA VAL A 772 -10.94 16.93 -32.04
C VAL A 772 -9.70 17.83 -31.82
N ILE A 773 -8.92 17.59 -30.76
CA ILE A 773 -7.75 18.41 -30.42
C ILE A 773 -6.51 17.91 -31.18
N PRO A 774 -5.81 18.76 -31.96
CA PRO A 774 -4.64 18.36 -32.74
C PRO A 774 -3.52 17.84 -31.84
N LYS A 775 -2.81 16.80 -32.32
CA LYS A 775 -1.77 16.07 -31.55
C LYS A 775 -0.61 16.96 -31.08
N THR A 776 -0.41 18.13 -31.68
CA THR A 776 0.62 19.14 -31.35
C THR A 776 0.31 19.95 -30.07
N LEU A 777 -0.95 20.08 -29.67
CA LEU A 777 -1.36 20.72 -28.42
C LEU A 777 -1.48 19.72 -27.24
N ARG A 778 -1.21 18.44 -27.49
CA ARG A 778 -1.16 17.39 -26.46
C ARG A 778 0.22 17.37 -25.82
N PHE A 779 0.49 18.29 -24.91
CA PHE A 779 1.65 18.19 -24.04
C PHE A 779 1.38 17.12 -22.97
N GLY A 780 2.26 16.12 -22.84
CA GLY A 780 2.10 15.03 -21.88
C GLY A 780 1.67 13.67 -22.45
N LYS A 781 1.87 13.41 -23.76
CA LYS A 781 1.93 12.02 -24.24
C LYS A 781 3.30 11.44 -23.94
N GLY A 782 3.55 11.17 -22.66
CA GLY A 782 4.50 10.16 -22.27
C GLY A 782 3.70 8.93 -21.89
N ASP A 783 3.72 7.90 -22.73
CA ASP A 783 3.84 6.57 -22.13
C ASP A 783 5.00 6.68 -21.14
N VAL A 784 4.86 6.10 -19.95
CA VAL A 784 5.96 6.02 -19.00
C VAL A 784 7.11 5.34 -19.74
N GLN A 785 8.01 6.13 -20.32
CA GLN A 785 9.35 5.68 -20.65
C GLN A 785 9.86 5.21 -19.30
N PRO A 786 10.08 3.90 -19.10
CA PRO A 786 10.75 3.48 -17.89
C PRO A 786 12.05 4.26 -17.89
N THR A 787 12.21 5.16 -16.92
CA THR A 787 13.55 5.65 -16.62
C THR A 787 14.36 4.40 -16.42
N THR A 788 15.32 4.16 -17.31
CA THR A 788 16.43 3.23 -17.19
C THR A 788 17.28 3.70 -16.01
N ILE A 789 16.70 3.72 -14.82
CA ILE A 789 17.47 3.53 -13.60
C ILE A 789 17.55 2.02 -13.51
N MET A 790 18.53 1.48 -14.22
CA MET A 790 19.03 0.15 -13.95
C MET A 790 19.45 0.13 -12.47
N LEU A 791 18.58 -0.42 -11.63
CA LEU A 791 19.01 -1.11 -10.41
C LEU A 791 19.30 -2.57 -10.78
N SER A 792 20.10 -2.77 -11.83
CA SER A 792 20.83 -4.03 -12.00
C SER A 792 22.13 -3.84 -11.23
N GLY A 793 22.31 -4.61 -10.18
CA GLY A 793 23.64 -4.88 -9.65
C GLY A 793 24.44 -5.59 -10.72
N GLU A 794 25.18 -4.82 -11.52
CA GLU A 794 26.37 -5.20 -12.26
C GLU A 794 26.91 -3.91 -12.90
N TYR A 795 27.96 -3.37 -12.31
CA TYR A 795 28.68 -2.21 -12.85
C TYR A 795 29.63 -2.71 -13.93
N ASP A 796 29.50 -2.17 -15.14
CA ASP A 796 30.53 -2.23 -16.18
C ASP A 796 31.85 -1.67 -15.62
N VAL A 797 32.87 -2.52 -15.62
CA VAL A 797 34.27 -2.17 -15.36
C VAL A 797 34.87 -1.65 -16.66
N PRO A 798 35.32 -0.39 -16.77
CA PRO A 798 36.18 0.00 -17.87
C PRO A 798 37.57 -0.59 -17.60
N SER A 799 37.94 -1.55 -18.44
CA SER A 799 39.29 -2.07 -18.60
C SER A 799 40.30 -0.96 -18.88
N SER A 800 41.29 -0.81 -17.99
CA SER A 800 42.62 -0.31 -18.36
C SER A 800 43.68 -1.10 -17.62
N THR A 801 44.31 -2.02 -18.34
CA THR A 801 45.43 -2.85 -17.90
C THR A 801 46.72 -2.04 -17.88
N SER A 802 47.53 -2.29 -16.84
CA SER A 802 49.01 -2.36 -16.82
C SER A 802 49.80 -1.31 -16.01
N VAL A 803 50.73 -1.90 -15.23
CA VAL A 803 52.00 -1.40 -14.67
C VAL A 803 52.02 -0.90 -13.21
N LEU A 804 52.43 -1.84 -12.33
CA LEU A 804 53.33 -1.83 -11.15
C LEU A 804 53.57 -0.56 -10.27
N PRO A 805 53.93 -0.76 -8.98
CA PRO A 805 53.79 0.23 -7.90
C PRO A 805 55.08 0.98 -7.59
N LYS A 806 55.00 2.26 -7.16
CA LYS A 806 55.99 2.92 -6.30
C LYS A 806 55.42 4.10 -5.49
N THR A 807 55.52 3.96 -4.16
CA THR A 807 55.99 4.95 -3.15
C THR A 807 55.44 6.38 -3.13
N GLY A 808 54.90 6.77 -1.97
CA GLY A 808 55.27 8.03 -1.32
C GLY A 808 54.18 9.09 -1.07
N VAL A 809 53.81 9.22 0.21
CA VAL A 809 53.62 10.46 0.99
C VAL A 809 52.47 11.44 0.63
N ASP A 810 51.57 11.57 1.62
CA ASP A 810 50.77 12.69 2.11
C ASP A 810 49.94 13.60 1.18
N GLY A 811 48.66 13.77 1.55
CA GLY A 811 47.86 14.92 1.14
C GLY A 811 46.35 14.65 1.15
N ALA A 812 45.70 14.86 2.28
CA ALA A 812 44.26 14.84 2.41
C ALA A 812 43.58 15.89 1.52
N HIS A 813 42.49 15.52 0.81
CA HIS A 813 41.28 16.34 0.67
C HIS A 813 40.11 15.48 0.18
N SER A 814 39.20 15.19 1.10
CA SER A 814 37.89 14.58 0.88
C SER A 814 36.96 15.57 0.16
N ILE A 815 36.48 15.21 -1.03
CA ILE A 815 35.32 15.87 -1.66
C ILE A 815 34.07 15.23 -1.05
N VAL A 816 33.33 16.04 -0.28
CA VAL A 816 32.08 15.68 0.38
C VAL A 816 30.94 15.73 -0.64
N ASP A 817 30.31 14.58 -0.89
CA ASP A 817 29.03 14.48 -1.60
C ASP A 817 27.92 15.20 -0.82
N ARG A 818 27.40 16.28 -1.40
CA ARG A 818 26.28 17.05 -0.84
C ARG A 818 24.96 16.31 -1.03
N ARG A 819 24.29 16.01 0.08
CA ARG A 819 22.90 15.49 0.12
C ARG A 819 21.92 16.59 -0.36
N PRO A 820 21.20 16.41 -1.49
CA PRO A 820 20.36 17.45 -2.09
C PRO A 820 19.15 17.86 -1.23
N GLY A 821 18.67 16.99 -0.33
CA GLY A 821 17.54 17.30 0.56
C GLY A 821 17.85 18.31 1.67
N GLN A 822 19.09 18.30 2.19
CA GLN A 822 19.52 19.30 3.18
C GLN A 822 19.74 20.67 2.54
N ALA A 823 20.21 20.70 1.28
CA ALA A 823 20.32 21.94 0.52
C ALA A 823 18.94 22.58 0.30
N LEU A 824 17.90 21.81 -0.03
CA LEU A 824 16.53 22.31 -0.19
C LEU A 824 15.91 22.83 1.12
N TRP A 825 16.14 22.14 2.24
CA TRP A 825 15.64 22.58 3.54
C TRP A 825 16.38 23.83 4.08
N LEU A 826 17.71 23.89 3.89
CA LEU A 826 18.50 25.09 4.16
C LEU A 826 18.13 26.23 3.22
N LEU A 827 17.84 25.98 1.95
CA LEU A 827 17.33 26.98 0.99
C LEU A 827 15.93 27.47 1.40
N GLY A 828 15.05 26.60 1.90
CA GLY A 828 13.73 26.95 2.42
C GLY A 828 13.80 27.79 3.71
N LEU A 829 14.67 27.43 4.65
CA LEU A 829 14.89 28.21 5.87
C LEU A 829 15.60 29.54 5.63
N THR A 830 16.60 29.55 4.76
CA THR A 830 17.24 30.80 4.33
C THR A 830 16.28 31.66 3.51
N ARG A 831 15.32 31.05 2.79
CA ARG A 831 14.19 31.75 2.16
C ARG A 831 13.18 32.31 3.15
N LEU A 832 12.77 31.58 4.18
CA LEU A 832 11.90 32.11 5.25
C LEU A 832 12.58 33.25 6.01
N GLN A 833 13.88 33.12 6.27
CA GLN A 833 14.68 34.21 6.83
C GLN A 833 14.81 35.40 5.88
N THR A 834 14.94 35.18 4.57
CA THR A 834 14.97 36.28 3.59
C THR A 834 13.59 36.89 3.39
N GLN A 835 12.49 36.13 3.39
CA GLN A 835 11.12 36.64 3.37
C GLN A 835 10.83 37.46 4.63
N MET A 836 11.22 36.99 5.82
CA MET A 836 11.12 37.80 7.05
C MET A 836 12.01 39.05 6.99
N ARG A 837 13.20 38.98 6.38
CA ARG A 837 14.06 40.16 6.18
C ARG A 837 13.47 41.13 5.18
N VAL A 838 12.87 40.63 4.11
CA VAL A 838 12.22 41.41 3.07
C VAL A 838 10.98 42.10 3.64
N VAL A 839 10.16 41.41 4.43
CA VAL A 839 9.04 42.00 5.18
C VAL A 839 9.55 43.09 6.16
N LYS A 840 10.65 42.84 6.87
CA LYS A 840 11.27 43.85 7.76
C LYS A 840 11.88 45.03 6.99
N ALA A 841 12.44 44.80 5.80
CA ALA A 841 12.96 45.85 4.93
C ALA A 841 11.81 46.68 4.32
N PHE A 842 10.66 46.06 4.03
CA PHE A 842 9.46 46.76 3.58
C PHE A 842 8.79 47.56 4.71
N GLN A 843 8.80 47.08 5.94
CA GLN A 843 8.37 47.86 7.11
C GLN A 843 9.25 49.11 7.29
N ALA A 844 10.55 49.01 7.02
CA ALA A 844 11.48 50.14 7.09
C ALA A 844 11.27 51.19 5.97
N ALA A 845 10.58 50.85 4.88
CA ALA A 845 10.24 51.80 3.81
C ALA A 845 8.94 52.60 4.09
N ALA A 846 8.12 52.17 5.06
CA ALA A 846 6.90 52.87 5.46
C ALA A 846 7.14 53.93 6.56
N ASP A 847 8.23 53.82 7.31
CA ASP A 847 8.61 54.75 8.37
C ASP A 847 9.65 55.77 7.88
N ASP A 848 9.20 56.75 7.09
CA ASP A 848 10.02 57.93 6.76
C ASP A 848 10.00 58.93 7.94
N SER A 849 10.69 58.56 9.02
CA SER A 849 11.17 59.49 10.05
C SER A 849 12.53 59.02 10.57
N HIS A 850 13.60 59.61 10.04
CA HIS A 850 14.98 59.43 10.50
C HIS A 850 15.21 60.05 11.90
N PRO A 851 16.28 59.67 12.63
CA PRO A 851 16.49 58.38 13.29
C PRO A 851 16.77 58.58 14.80
N ASN A 852 16.61 57.55 15.64
CA ASN A 852 17.45 57.35 16.83
C ASN A 852 17.10 56.04 17.56
N SER A 853 17.89 54.99 17.32
CA SER A 853 18.41 54.05 18.34
C SER A 853 18.74 52.69 17.72
N LEU A 854 19.94 52.56 17.15
CA LEU A 854 20.52 51.26 16.82
C LEU A 854 22.02 51.26 17.14
N THR A 855 22.37 51.62 18.38
CA THR A 855 23.77 51.60 18.82
C THR A 855 23.91 51.13 20.27
N THR A 856 23.62 49.86 20.54
CA THR A 856 24.12 49.16 21.75
C THR A 856 24.50 47.72 21.42
N SER A 857 23.59 46.96 20.80
CA SER A 857 23.81 45.53 20.50
C SER A 857 24.94 45.25 19.48
N THR A 858 25.12 46.08 18.46
CA THR A 858 26.12 45.85 17.40
C THR A 858 27.53 46.24 17.88
N ALA A 859 27.63 47.30 18.68
CA ALA A 859 28.89 47.74 19.29
C ALA A 859 29.39 46.75 20.34
N GLU A 860 28.50 46.12 21.12
CA GLU A 860 28.86 45.06 22.07
C GLU A 860 29.34 43.78 21.37
N ARG A 861 28.71 43.40 20.26
CA ARG A 861 29.16 42.25 19.45
C ARG A 861 30.53 42.50 18.81
N LEU A 862 30.78 43.72 18.34
CA LEU A 862 32.09 44.09 17.80
C LEU A 862 33.18 44.07 18.89
N ARG A 863 32.90 44.65 20.07
CA ARG A 863 33.82 44.61 21.23
C ARG A 863 34.10 43.18 21.71
N ALA A 864 33.08 42.31 21.73
CA ALA A 864 33.23 40.91 22.10
C ALA A 864 34.09 40.15 21.07
N SER A 865 33.92 40.43 19.77
CA SER A 865 34.70 39.80 18.71
C SER A 865 36.16 40.25 18.74
N VAL A 866 36.41 41.54 18.99
CA VAL A 866 37.77 42.09 19.14
C VAL A 866 38.47 41.54 20.39
N ARG A 867 37.76 41.36 21.51
CA ARG A 867 38.31 40.70 22.72
C ARG A 867 38.73 39.26 22.44
N ARG A 868 37.92 38.48 21.73
CA ARG A 868 38.27 37.08 21.37
C ARG A 868 39.50 37.00 20.47
N LEU A 869 39.62 37.93 19.53
CA LEU A 869 40.78 38.02 18.63
C LEU A 869 42.06 38.41 19.38
N LYS A 870 41.96 39.25 20.41
CA LYS A 870 43.09 39.64 21.26
C LYS A 870 43.57 38.48 22.14
N ILE A 871 42.64 37.76 22.75
CA ILE A 871 42.93 36.56 23.58
C ILE A 871 43.54 35.44 22.72
N ALA A 872 43.04 35.25 21.49
CA ALA A 872 43.61 34.27 20.56
C ALA A 872 45.07 34.59 20.18
N ARG A 873 45.38 35.89 19.94
CA ARG A 873 46.76 36.34 19.68
C ARG A 873 47.68 36.19 20.89
N GLU A 874 47.20 36.48 22.10
CA GLU A 874 47.98 36.30 23.34
C GLU A 874 48.26 34.81 23.60
N LEU A 875 47.31 33.91 23.31
CA LEU A 875 47.50 32.46 23.38
C LEU A 875 48.45 31.91 22.31
N GLU A 876 48.46 32.49 21.11
CA GLU A 876 49.45 32.15 20.07
C GLU A 876 50.85 32.63 20.45
N GLN A 877 50.99 33.82 21.03
CA GLN A 877 52.27 34.33 21.49
C GLN A 877 52.83 33.50 22.66
N GLN A 878 51.99 33.08 23.62
CA GLN A 878 52.38 32.18 24.71
C GLN A 878 52.76 30.76 24.26
N LYS A 879 52.35 30.34 23.06
CA LYS A 879 52.79 29.06 22.46
C LYS A 879 54.10 29.19 21.68
N SER A 880 54.55 30.41 21.40
CA SER A 880 55.78 30.70 20.65
C SER A 880 56.95 31.15 21.54
N SER A 881 56.72 31.29 22.84
CA SER A 881 57.71 31.50 23.90
C SER A 881 57.77 30.28 24.80
#